data_AF-B2FRC0-F1
#
_entry.id   AF-B2FRC0-F1
#
_cell.length_a   1.000
_cell.length_b   1.000
_cell.length_c   1.000
_cell.angle_alpha   90.00
_cell.angle_beta   90.00
_cell.angle_gamma   90.00
#
_symmetry.space_group_name_H-M   'P 1'
#
loop_
_entity.id
_entity.type
_entity.pdbx_description
1 polymer ?
#
loop_
_entity_poly.entity_id
_entity_poly.type
_entity_poly.pdbx_seq_one_letter_code
_entity_poly.pdbx_strand_id
1 'polypeptide(L)'
;MHTPHPTQDIVPAFLQAMHAHGIVPDARGRDALNADGTLVRFHVEGDRRGTRNGWAVLFGDHVPAGEFGSWRTGTRHAWCAKSPTALSAAEQRAIRQRQEAARSERERHQREREDAAARAANVLWNRAIPADAHHPYLVRKGIHAHGLRVAPWPVRNSDGLVFRHIDNALLVPVMNSAGRIVSLQAIFPRVDPALGRDKDFLSGGRKQGCFHVIGKPVTGQPIAIAEGYATAGSIHQATGWCVVVAWDAGNLGAVARAWRGAMPDASFVLCADNDQWTRQPLDNPGVTLATQAAADIDARVVWPEFATLHGDDDRPTDFNDLHLREGLDTVRAQLLPPMPPAGGDDVALDDAPSSASARYQVPGNLSAFDAFTPFPDTNARGRPLPTARNLAELCRRTGVTVRYNVIRKDLEILVPGLQTTVDNAKEVAAGEVMDCMHRAGMATASFETNLCQVAEANPYNPVASWITSRPWDGQSRLQAFFDTVQEAKPTHMADGRVLKEVLMRRWLISGVAAAFEPDGVVARGVLTFVSKQNLGKTRWARQLAPAELQLIADGVVLDPANKDSVKQVISKWIVELGEVDATFRRTDIAALKSFISRSHDEIRRPYARTESRYARRTILFASVNDERFLRDATGNTRWWTVHAVALGEPARIDMQQVWAEAHALYCSGETWHLSAEELDALNATNSEHEPISPIAELIDRHFDWSLPAEHWSAHYRATEIVIAVGIDKPNRREVNEAAAYVVKRHGVRTRVVGKERAKVWLMPERRRTLAEHAAGPF
;
A
#
# COMPACT_ATOMS: atom_id res chain seq x y z
N MET A 1 -19.99 31.89 50.06
CA MET A 1 -18.78 31.08 50.26
C MET A 1 -19.10 29.64 49.88
N HIS A 2 -18.79 29.24 48.66
CA HIS A 2 -18.58 27.83 48.35
C HIS A 2 -17.30 27.76 47.52
N THR A 3 -16.33 27.09 48.12
CA THR A 3 -14.94 26.90 47.71
C THR A 3 -14.81 26.40 46.27
N PRO A 4 -13.82 26.90 45.51
CA PRO A 4 -13.42 26.27 44.26
C PRO A 4 -12.81 24.91 44.60
N HIS A 5 -13.36 23.82 44.07
CA HIS A 5 -12.64 22.57 44.08
C HIS A 5 -11.50 22.65 43.05
N PRO A 6 -10.27 22.29 43.45
CA PRO A 6 -9.09 22.53 42.66
C PRO A 6 -9.17 21.67 41.39
N THR A 7 -8.71 22.22 40.26
CA THR A 7 -8.10 21.44 39.19
C THR A 7 -7.10 20.49 39.86
N GLN A 8 -7.50 19.25 40.14
CA GLN A 8 -6.57 18.20 40.50
C GLN A 8 -5.59 18.10 39.34
N ASP A 9 -4.33 18.40 39.59
CA ASP A 9 -3.26 18.17 38.63
C ASP A 9 -3.35 16.69 38.22
N ILE A 10 -3.79 16.49 36.98
CA ILE A 10 -4.19 15.18 36.45
C ILE A 10 -2.98 14.25 36.32
N VAL A 11 -1.81 14.85 36.12
CA VAL A 11 -0.52 14.19 35.94
C VAL A 11 -0.08 13.47 37.22
N PRO A 12 -0.04 14.10 38.42
CA PRO A 12 0.15 13.42 39.70
C PRO A 12 -0.76 12.21 39.94
N ALA A 13 -2.06 12.32 39.68
CA ALA A 13 -3.00 11.21 39.89
C ALA A 13 -2.72 10.03 38.95
N PHE A 14 -2.37 10.33 37.69
CA PHE A 14 -1.96 9.33 36.72
C PHE A 14 -0.61 8.69 37.08
N LEU A 15 0.38 9.48 37.51
CA LEU A 15 1.67 8.98 38.00
C LEU A 15 1.52 8.09 39.24
N GLN A 16 0.59 8.41 40.14
CA GLN A 16 0.28 7.57 41.30
C GLN A 16 -0.30 6.22 40.87
N ALA A 17 -1.18 6.19 39.86
CA ALA A 17 -1.68 4.94 39.29
C ALA A 17 -0.57 4.13 38.63
N MET A 18 0.34 4.77 37.90
CA MET A 18 1.52 4.09 37.32
C MET A 18 2.38 3.45 38.41
N HIS A 19 2.65 4.20 39.49
CA HIS A 19 3.42 3.70 40.63
C HIS A 19 2.74 2.52 41.34
N ALA A 20 1.41 2.56 41.50
CA ALA A 20 0.65 1.45 42.08
C ALA A 20 0.76 0.15 41.27
N HIS A 21 1.03 0.25 39.97
CA HIS A 21 1.28 -0.89 39.07
C HIS A 21 2.78 -1.17 38.85
N GLY A 22 3.67 -0.58 39.67
CA GLY A 22 5.11 -0.80 39.61
C GLY A 22 5.82 -0.18 38.39
N ILE A 23 5.16 0.75 37.68
CA ILE A 23 5.74 1.46 36.55
C ILE A 23 6.12 2.86 37.04
N VAL A 24 7.38 3.03 37.46
CA VAL A 24 7.87 4.29 38.02
C VAL A 24 8.77 4.99 37.00
N PRO A 25 8.32 6.11 36.39
CA PRO A 25 9.15 6.87 35.45
C PRO A 25 10.32 7.55 36.14
N ASP A 26 11.45 7.64 35.47
CA ASP A 26 12.57 8.49 35.86
C ASP A 26 12.21 9.99 35.82
N ALA A 27 13.05 10.86 36.38
CA ALA A 27 12.76 12.30 36.46
C ALA A 27 12.41 12.91 35.09
N ARG A 28 13.16 12.56 34.04
CA ARG A 28 12.87 13.02 32.68
C ARG A 28 11.54 12.50 32.14
N GLY A 29 11.19 11.26 32.46
CA GLY A 29 9.90 10.67 32.09
C GLY A 29 8.72 11.35 32.76
N ARG A 30 8.87 11.74 34.02
CA ARG A 30 7.85 12.51 34.76
C ARG A 30 7.68 13.90 34.17
N ASP A 31 8.77 14.59 33.88
CA ASP A 31 8.73 15.95 33.32
C ASP A 31 8.19 15.99 31.89
N ALA A 32 8.39 14.91 31.12
CA ALA A 32 7.91 14.79 29.75
C ALA A 32 6.41 14.42 29.65
N LEU A 33 5.79 13.96 30.75
CA LEU A 33 4.39 13.53 30.74
C LEU A 33 3.45 14.73 30.72
N ASN A 34 2.80 14.93 29.58
CA ASN A 34 1.78 15.96 29.37
C ASN A 34 0.42 15.32 29.07
N ALA A 35 -0.65 16.08 29.34
CA ALA A 35 -2.02 15.60 29.19
C ALA A 35 -2.62 15.93 27.81
N ASP A 36 -1.80 15.97 26.76
CA ASP A 36 -2.20 16.36 25.40
C ASP A 36 -2.41 15.16 24.45
N GLY A 37 -2.27 13.93 24.96
CA GLY A 37 -2.39 12.71 24.17
C GLY A 37 -1.09 12.23 23.52
N THR A 38 0.05 12.88 23.78
CA THR A 38 1.35 12.47 23.25
C THR A 38 1.86 11.20 23.92
N LEU A 39 2.46 10.30 23.12
CA LEU A 39 3.15 9.10 23.63
C LEU A 39 4.50 9.49 24.23
N VAL A 40 4.65 9.29 25.53
CA VAL A 40 5.90 9.52 26.25
C VAL A 40 6.58 8.18 26.51
N ARG A 41 7.87 8.10 26.17
CA ARG A 41 8.73 6.94 26.48
C ARG A 41 9.78 7.32 27.51
N PHE A 42 9.87 6.53 28.57
CA PHE A 42 10.71 6.83 29.73
C PHE A 42 11.43 5.59 30.26
N HIS A 43 12.43 5.83 31.09
CA HIS A 43 13.12 4.78 31.82
C HIS A 43 12.28 4.38 33.03
N VAL A 44 12.12 3.08 33.28
CA VAL A 44 11.43 2.56 34.47
C VAL A 44 12.46 2.30 35.55
N GLU A 45 12.22 2.75 36.77
CA GLU A 45 13.09 2.48 37.91
C GLU A 45 13.32 0.96 38.09
N GLY A 46 14.57 0.55 38.27
CA GLY A 46 14.96 -0.87 38.35
C GLY A 46 15.28 -1.54 37.00
N ASP A 47 15.02 -0.87 35.87
CA ASP A 47 15.50 -1.35 34.58
C ASP A 47 16.98 -1.07 34.36
N ARG A 48 17.59 -1.80 33.39
CA ARG A 48 18.98 -1.56 32.98
C ARG A 48 19.16 -0.11 32.51
N ARG A 49 20.20 0.57 33.01
CA ARG A 49 20.54 1.94 32.62
C ARG A 49 20.60 2.09 31.10
N GLY A 50 19.99 3.16 30.58
CA GLY A 50 19.94 3.49 29.15
C GLY A 50 18.73 2.93 28.40
N THR A 51 17.89 2.09 29.03
CA THR A 51 16.66 1.57 28.42
C THR A 51 15.47 2.54 28.62
N ARG A 52 14.51 2.53 27.69
CA ARG A 52 13.25 3.30 27.78
C ARG A 52 12.03 2.39 27.64
N ASN A 53 11.93 1.40 28.51
CA ASN A 53 10.91 0.34 28.39
C ASN A 53 9.53 0.80 28.83
N GLY A 54 9.43 1.89 29.59
CA GLY A 54 8.16 2.48 30.02
C GLY A 54 7.54 3.36 28.95
N TRP A 55 6.22 3.34 28.87
CA TRP A 55 5.46 4.24 28.00
C TRP A 55 4.16 4.68 28.65
N ALA A 56 3.68 5.88 28.28
CA ALA A 56 2.40 6.41 28.70
C ALA A 56 1.79 7.38 27.68
N VAL A 57 0.47 7.47 27.67
CA VAL A 57 -0.34 8.45 26.93
C VAL A 57 -1.41 8.97 27.89
N LEU A 58 -1.58 10.29 27.98
CA LEU A 58 -2.56 10.91 28.87
C LEU A 58 -3.30 12.03 28.15
N PHE A 59 -4.62 12.04 28.24
CA PHE A 59 -5.51 13.10 27.77
C PHE A 59 -6.12 13.81 28.98
N GLY A 60 -5.96 15.13 29.05
CA GLY A 60 -6.41 15.98 30.15
C GLY A 60 -7.70 16.75 29.89
N ASP A 61 -8.26 16.65 28.69
CA ASP A 61 -9.47 17.35 28.26
C ASP A 61 -10.76 16.57 28.61
N HIS A 62 -11.81 17.31 28.97
CA HIS A 62 -13.13 16.80 29.36
C HIS A 62 -13.09 15.84 30.57
N VAL A 63 -13.09 14.53 30.30
CA VAL A 63 -12.87 13.46 31.29
C VAL A 63 -11.49 12.90 31.03
N PRO A 64 -10.51 13.18 31.91
CA PRO A 64 -9.16 12.74 31.70
C PRO A 64 -9.02 11.23 31.71
N ALA A 65 -8.27 10.72 30.74
CA ALA A 65 -8.08 9.29 30.53
C ALA A 65 -6.75 9.04 29.84
N GLY A 66 -6.17 7.88 30.07
CA GLY A 66 -4.86 7.54 29.55
C GLY A 66 -4.58 6.05 29.61
N GLU A 67 -3.38 5.72 29.18
CA GLU A 67 -2.88 4.35 29.18
C GLU A 67 -1.38 4.35 29.39
N PHE A 68 -0.89 3.36 30.12
CA PHE A 68 0.53 3.19 30.38
C PHE A 68 0.92 1.72 30.46
N GLY A 69 2.21 1.45 30.31
CA GLY A 69 2.71 0.08 30.30
C GLY A 69 4.23 -0.03 30.26
N SER A 70 4.70 -1.27 30.23
CA SER A 70 6.12 -1.60 30.10
C SER A 70 6.34 -2.66 29.02
N TRP A 71 7.21 -2.35 28.06
CA TRP A 71 7.60 -3.28 26.99
C TRP A 71 8.43 -4.45 27.50
N ARG A 72 9.10 -4.30 28.65
CA ARG A 72 9.92 -5.36 29.26
C ARG A 72 9.05 -6.45 29.90
N THR A 73 7.96 -6.06 30.56
CA THR A 73 7.03 -6.97 31.24
C THR A 73 5.80 -7.31 30.40
N GLY A 74 5.57 -6.58 29.30
CA GLY A 74 4.37 -6.70 28.46
C GLY A 74 3.10 -6.14 29.11
N THR A 75 3.20 -5.46 30.25
CA THR A 75 2.05 -4.99 31.01
C THR A 75 1.44 -3.73 30.39
N ARG A 76 0.11 -3.63 30.45
CA ARG A 76 -0.68 -2.54 29.86
C ARG A 76 -1.88 -2.25 30.76
N HIS A 77 -2.05 -0.98 31.13
CA HIS A 77 -3.07 -0.53 32.06
C HIS A 77 -3.76 0.72 31.54
N ALA A 78 -5.09 0.70 31.49
CA ALA A 78 -5.91 1.87 31.19
C ALA A 78 -6.23 2.63 32.49
N TRP A 79 -6.33 3.96 32.38
CA TRP A 79 -6.66 4.83 33.51
C TRP A 79 -7.71 5.88 33.11
N CYS A 80 -8.58 6.23 34.04
CA CYS A 80 -9.55 7.31 33.89
C CYS A 80 -9.73 8.03 35.23
N ALA A 81 -9.83 9.36 35.18
CA ALA A 81 -10.05 10.20 36.36
C ALA A 81 -11.44 10.03 36.98
N LYS A 82 -12.43 9.54 36.22
CA LYS A 82 -13.77 9.18 36.71
C LYS A 82 -13.92 7.67 36.84
N SER A 83 -14.65 7.21 37.85
CA SER A 83 -14.97 5.79 38.00
C SER A 83 -15.89 5.32 36.85
N PRO A 84 -15.82 4.04 36.45
CA PRO A 84 -16.67 3.49 35.37
C PRO A 84 -18.17 3.67 35.60
N THR A 85 -18.60 3.70 36.86
CA THR A 85 -20.00 3.87 37.29
C THR A 85 -20.49 5.33 37.21
N ALA A 86 -19.59 6.30 37.08
CA ALA A 86 -19.89 7.73 36.99
C ALA A 86 -19.82 8.28 35.55
N LEU A 87 -19.52 7.44 34.56
CA LEU A 87 -19.43 7.83 33.15
C LEU A 87 -20.77 7.67 32.43
N SER A 88 -21.28 8.75 31.83
CA SER A 88 -22.44 8.67 30.94
C SER A 88 -22.11 7.95 29.64
N ALA A 89 -23.14 7.42 28.96
CA ALA A 89 -22.97 6.75 27.66
C ALA A 89 -22.36 7.68 26.58
N ALA A 90 -22.61 8.99 26.67
CA ALA A 90 -22.03 9.98 25.77
C ALA A 90 -20.52 10.18 26.05
N GLU A 91 -20.12 10.30 27.32
CA GLU A 91 -18.71 10.41 27.72
C GLU A 91 -17.93 9.14 27.34
N GLN A 92 -18.50 7.95 27.52
CA GLN A 92 -17.87 6.70 27.10
C GLN A 92 -17.64 6.62 25.59
N ARG A 93 -18.61 7.08 24.77
CA ARG A 93 -18.44 7.14 23.31
C ARG A 93 -17.35 8.13 22.90
N ALA A 94 -17.31 9.31 23.52
CA ALA A 94 -16.29 10.33 23.25
C ALA A 94 -14.87 9.87 23.65
N ILE A 95 -14.73 9.12 24.75
CA ILE A 95 -13.45 8.52 25.15
C ILE A 95 -13.01 7.47 24.12
N ARG A 96 -13.91 6.57 23.69
CA ARG A 96 -13.59 5.56 22.66
C ARG A 96 -13.18 6.17 21.32
N GLN A 97 -13.93 7.15 20.83
CA GLN A 97 -13.61 7.84 19.57
C GLN A 97 -12.23 8.52 19.62
N ARG A 98 -11.86 9.15 20.74
CA ARG A 98 -10.53 9.77 20.91
C ARG A 98 -9.42 8.73 20.99
N GLN A 99 -9.63 7.62 21.70
CA GLN A 99 -8.68 6.51 21.76
C GLN A 99 -8.45 5.88 20.38
N GLU A 100 -9.52 5.73 19.58
CA GLU A 100 -9.47 5.25 18.20
C GLU A 100 -8.76 6.24 17.27
N ALA A 101 -9.08 7.54 17.35
CA ALA A 101 -8.43 8.59 16.56
C ALA A 101 -6.92 8.66 16.85
N ALA A 102 -6.54 8.69 18.13
CA ALA A 102 -5.14 8.72 18.54
C ALA A 102 -4.40 7.42 18.18
N ARG A 103 -5.09 6.26 18.22
CA ARG A 103 -4.52 5.00 17.73
C ARG A 103 -4.27 5.06 16.23
N SER A 104 -5.25 5.51 15.45
CA SER A 104 -5.15 5.68 14.00
C SER A 104 -4.01 6.62 13.60
N GLU A 105 -3.87 7.76 14.31
CA GLU A 105 -2.77 8.70 14.09
C GLU A 105 -1.39 8.09 14.41
N ARG A 106 -1.27 7.34 15.50
CA ARG A 106 -0.03 6.60 15.82
C ARG A 106 0.30 5.54 14.78
N GLU A 107 -0.71 4.81 14.31
CA GLU A 107 -0.54 3.82 13.25
C GLU A 107 -0.09 4.48 11.94
N ARG A 108 -0.65 5.65 11.60
CA ARG A 108 -0.21 6.45 10.45
C ARG A 108 1.25 6.87 10.59
N HIS A 109 1.64 7.47 11.72
CA HIS A 109 3.03 7.88 11.94
C HIS A 109 4.01 6.70 11.99
N GLN A 110 3.60 5.56 12.55
CA GLN A 110 4.41 4.34 12.52
C GLN A 110 4.62 3.85 11.09
N ARG A 111 3.56 3.81 10.26
CA ARG A 111 3.65 3.44 8.84
C ARG A 111 4.56 4.39 8.06
N GLU A 112 4.41 5.70 8.25
CA GLU A 112 5.28 6.70 7.60
C GLU A 112 6.77 6.48 7.93
N ARG A 113 7.08 6.17 9.19
CA ARG A 113 8.45 5.86 9.65
C ARG A 113 8.96 4.55 9.06
N GLU A 114 8.13 3.51 9.03
CA GLU A 114 8.47 2.22 8.43
C GLU A 114 8.71 2.34 6.94
N ASP A 115 7.88 3.10 6.21
CA ASP A 115 8.04 3.35 4.78
C ASP A 115 9.31 4.16 4.49
N ALA A 116 9.62 5.16 5.32
CA ALA A 116 10.86 5.91 5.21
C ALA A 116 12.09 5.03 5.47
N ALA A 117 12.03 4.16 6.47
CA ALA A 117 13.10 3.20 6.77
C ALA A 117 13.24 2.16 5.66
N ALA A 118 12.15 1.65 5.09
CA ALA A 118 12.17 0.73 3.95
C ALA A 118 12.83 1.38 2.72
N ARG A 119 12.49 2.64 2.40
CA ARG A 119 13.17 3.39 1.32
C ARG A 119 14.67 3.52 1.59
N ALA A 120 15.05 3.93 2.81
CA ALA A 120 16.46 4.06 3.19
C ALA A 120 17.21 2.72 3.15
N ALA A 121 16.58 1.64 3.60
CA ALA A 121 17.10 0.27 3.54
C ALA A 121 17.39 -0.15 2.09
N ASN A 122 16.44 0.05 1.18
CA ASN A 122 16.63 -0.30 -0.22
C ASN A 122 17.73 0.53 -0.89
N VAL A 123 17.83 1.84 -0.58
CA VAL A 123 18.92 2.69 -1.08
C VAL A 123 20.27 2.20 -0.58
N LEU A 124 20.39 1.90 0.72
CA LEU A 124 21.65 1.42 1.31
C LEU A 124 22.03 0.05 0.75
N TRP A 125 21.08 -0.89 0.66
CA TRP A 125 21.27 -2.22 0.12
C TRP A 125 21.75 -2.21 -1.34
N ASN A 126 21.14 -1.37 -2.18
CA ASN A 126 21.48 -1.27 -3.60
C ASN A 126 22.85 -0.64 -3.86
N ARG A 127 23.33 0.21 -2.95
CA ARG A 127 24.68 0.81 -3.01
C ARG A 127 25.76 -0.07 -2.37
N ALA A 128 25.37 -1.01 -1.52
CA ALA A 128 26.27 -1.93 -0.87
C ALA A 128 26.88 -2.93 -1.86
N ILE A 129 28.09 -3.38 -1.59
CA ILE A 129 28.80 -4.36 -2.40
C ILE A 129 28.65 -5.77 -1.80
N PRO A 130 28.75 -6.86 -2.59
CA PRO A 130 28.74 -8.22 -2.04
C PRO A 130 29.77 -8.40 -0.92
N ALA A 131 29.39 -9.09 0.15
CA ALA A 131 30.29 -9.35 1.26
C ALA A 131 31.38 -10.35 0.86
N ASP A 132 32.62 -10.03 1.20
CA ASP A 132 33.75 -10.92 1.00
C ASP A 132 33.77 -12.06 2.03
N ALA A 133 34.26 -13.24 1.64
CA ALA A 133 34.37 -14.40 2.52
C ALA A 133 35.30 -14.17 3.72
N HIS A 134 36.26 -13.23 3.61
CA HIS A 134 37.19 -12.85 4.68
C HIS A 134 36.66 -11.72 5.56
N HIS A 135 35.37 -11.36 5.46
CA HIS A 135 34.79 -10.37 6.36
C HIS A 135 35.00 -10.80 7.83
N PRO A 136 35.52 -9.93 8.72
CA PRO A 136 35.95 -10.34 10.07
C PRO A 136 34.90 -11.07 10.90
N TYR A 137 33.63 -10.67 10.77
CA TYR A 137 32.52 -11.36 11.44
C TYR A 137 32.29 -12.78 10.91
N LEU A 138 32.34 -12.98 9.58
CA LEU A 138 32.07 -14.27 8.94
C LEU A 138 33.17 -15.28 9.29
N VAL A 139 34.44 -14.85 9.22
CA VAL A 139 35.59 -15.66 9.63
C VAL A 139 35.51 -16.02 11.11
N ARG A 140 35.26 -15.03 11.99
CA ARG A 140 35.12 -15.26 13.43
C ARG A 140 34.00 -16.24 13.77
N LYS A 141 32.92 -16.22 12.99
CA LYS A 141 31.75 -17.08 13.19
C LYS A 141 31.80 -18.38 12.39
N GLY A 142 32.81 -18.60 11.55
CA GLY A 142 32.94 -19.80 10.72
C GLY A 142 31.83 -19.97 9.67
N ILE A 143 31.15 -18.90 9.27
CA ILE A 143 29.96 -18.96 8.41
C ILE A 143 30.14 -18.22 7.09
N HIS A 144 29.34 -18.59 6.09
CA HIS A 144 29.33 -17.93 4.79
C HIS A 144 28.39 -16.71 4.74
N ALA A 145 28.66 -15.86 3.75
CA ALA A 145 27.91 -14.63 3.54
C ALA A 145 26.50 -14.85 3.00
N HIS A 146 26.14 -15.97 2.38
CA HIS A 146 24.80 -16.25 1.85
C HIS A 146 24.05 -15.08 1.17
N GLY A 147 24.76 -14.26 0.37
CA GLY A 147 24.17 -13.11 -0.35
C GLY A 147 24.12 -11.79 0.43
N LEU A 148 24.71 -11.74 1.63
CA LEU A 148 24.92 -10.52 2.40
C LEU A 148 25.84 -9.52 1.67
N ARG A 149 25.72 -8.25 2.04
CA ARG A 149 26.47 -7.13 1.45
C ARG A 149 27.19 -6.34 2.52
N VAL A 150 28.19 -5.53 2.14
CA VAL A 150 28.89 -4.64 3.06
C VAL A 150 28.74 -3.18 2.62
N ALA A 151 28.57 -2.28 3.59
CA ALA A 151 28.59 -0.83 3.38
C ALA A 151 28.93 -0.09 4.69
N PRO A 152 29.29 1.21 4.61
CA PRO A 152 29.32 2.07 5.79
C PRO A 152 27.93 2.21 6.43
N TRP A 153 27.85 1.94 7.73
CA TRP A 153 26.60 2.02 8.49
C TRP A 153 26.43 3.35 9.23
N PRO A 154 25.35 4.11 8.99
CA PRO A 154 25.12 5.39 9.67
C PRO A 154 24.64 5.19 11.10
N VAL A 155 25.41 5.66 12.08
CA VAL A 155 25.04 5.64 13.50
C VAL A 155 24.35 6.95 13.86
N ARG A 156 23.15 6.85 14.45
CA ARG A 156 22.28 7.99 14.78
C ARG A 156 22.21 8.24 16.28
N ASN A 157 22.11 9.51 16.67
CA ASN A 157 21.87 9.92 18.05
C ASN A 157 20.36 9.85 18.40
N SER A 158 20.00 10.28 19.62
CA SER A 158 18.60 10.30 20.09
C SER A 158 17.67 11.17 19.25
N ASP A 159 18.22 12.18 18.57
CA ASP A 159 17.47 13.13 17.74
C ASP A 159 17.36 12.65 16.29
N GLY A 160 17.87 11.46 15.99
CA GLY A 160 17.84 10.85 14.66
C GLY A 160 18.92 11.36 13.71
N LEU A 161 19.83 12.23 14.14
CA LEU A 161 20.93 12.75 13.34
C LEU A 161 22.08 11.75 13.26
N VAL A 162 22.63 11.57 12.06
CA VAL A 162 23.83 10.72 11.86
C VAL A 162 25.05 11.47 12.38
N PHE A 163 25.74 10.90 13.36
CA PHE A 163 26.92 11.53 13.97
C PHE A 163 28.23 10.83 13.61
N ARG A 164 28.18 9.59 13.11
CA ARG A 164 29.33 8.83 12.61
C ARG A 164 28.88 7.67 11.72
N HIS A 165 29.84 7.07 11.01
CA HIS A 165 29.64 5.83 10.28
C HIS A 165 30.50 4.70 10.85
N ILE A 166 30.05 3.46 10.69
CA ILE A 166 30.86 2.25 10.95
C ILE A 166 31.17 1.63 9.59
N ASP A 167 32.44 1.64 9.23
CA ASP A 167 32.89 1.09 7.95
C ASP A 167 32.83 -0.44 7.95
N ASN A 168 32.67 -0.99 6.74
CA ASN A 168 32.62 -2.43 6.50
C ASN A 168 31.57 -3.15 7.36
N ALA A 169 30.39 -2.55 7.56
CA ALA A 169 29.32 -3.24 8.26
C ALA A 169 28.62 -4.22 7.30
N LEU A 170 28.44 -5.45 7.76
CA LEU A 170 27.74 -6.50 7.04
C LEU A 170 26.23 -6.29 7.17
N LEU A 171 25.57 -6.06 6.05
CA LEU A 171 24.14 -5.77 5.94
C LEU A 171 23.36 -7.06 5.73
N VAL A 172 22.35 -7.28 6.58
CA VAL A 172 21.37 -8.36 6.50
C VAL A 172 20.00 -7.78 6.16
N PRO A 173 19.40 -8.16 5.01
CA PRO A 173 18.04 -7.77 4.64
C PRO A 173 17.00 -8.24 5.65
N VAL A 174 16.21 -7.30 6.16
CA VAL A 174 14.98 -7.60 6.91
C VAL A 174 13.82 -7.53 5.94
N MET A 175 13.20 -8.68 5.67
CA MET A 175 12.17 -8.85 4.66
C MET A 175 10.81 -9.12 5.28
N ASN A 176 9.76 -8.64 4.62
CA ASN A 176 8.38 -9.00 4.97
C ASN A 176 7.95 -10.30 4.25
N SER A 177 6.72 -10.77 4.53
CA SER A 177 6.13 -11.96 3.89
C SER A 177 5.98 -11.86 2.37
N ALA A 178 5.99 -10.65 1.80
CA ALA A 178 5.96 -10.42 0.35
C ALA A 178 7.36 -10.45 -0.29
N GLY A 179 8.41 -10.82 0.46
CA GLY A 179 9.79 -10.87 -0.01
C GLY A 179 10.44 -9.50 -0.24
N ARG A 180 9.86 -8.41 0.26
CA ARG A 180 10.41 -7.05 0.11
C ARG A 180 11.28 -6.66 1.29
N ILE A 181 12.41 -6.00 1.02
CA ILE A 181 13.27 -5.41 2.05
C ILE A 181 12.53 -4.22 2.69
N VAL A 182 12.24 -4.33 3.98
CA VAL A 182 11.56 -3.30 4.78
C VAL A 182 12.45 -2.69 5.86
N SER A 183 13.59 -3.29 6.14
CA SER A 183 14.63 -2.76 7.02
C SER A 183 15.98 -3.46 6.74
N LEU A 184 17.04 -3.06 7.45
CA LEU A 184 18.33 -3.73 7.46
C LEU A 184 18.80 -3.93 8.90
N GLN A 185 19.46 -5.06 9.14
CA GLN A 185 20.36 -5.22 10.27
C GLN A 185 21.79 -5.00 9.77
N ALA A 186 22.59 -4.26 10.52
CA ALA A 186 24.03 -4.19 10.32
C ALA A 186 24.74 -4.99 11.40
N ILE A 187 25.72 -5.78 10.99
CA ILE A 187 26.64 -6.50 11.85
C ILE A 187 28.02 -5.89 11.64
N PHE A 188 28.60 -5.35 12.70
CA PHE A 188 29.87 -4.65 12.67
C PHE A 188 31.03 -5.65 12.62
N PRO A 189 32.20 -5.27 12.07
CA PRO A 189 33.38 -6.12 12.06
C PRO A 189 33.82 -6.60 13.46
N ARG A 190 33.56 -5.78 14.48
CA ARG A 190 33.86 -6.04 15.90
C ARG A 190 32.88 -5.26 16.79
N VAL A 191 32.83 -5.61 18.07
CA VAL A 191 32.09 -4.83 19.09
C VAL A 191 32.59 -3.39 19.04
N ASP A 192 31.67 -2.45 18.85
CA ASP A 192 32.03 -1.03 18.86
C ASP A 192 32.26 -0.56 20.30
N PRO A 193 33.44 0.00 20.64
CA PRO A 193 33.72 0.42 22.01
C PRO A 193 32.79 1.51 22.54
N ALA A 194 32.28 2.39 21.68
CA ALA A 194 31.41 3.49 22.11
C ALA A 194 29.95 3.05 22.26
N LEU A 195 29.48 2.13 21.41
CA LEU A 195 28.11 1.62 21.46
C LEU A 195 27.96 0.39 22.36
N GLY A 196 29.05 -0.31 22.68
CA GLY A 196 29.05 -1.54 23.49
C GLY A 196 28.32 -2.72 22.83
N ARG A 197 28.16 -2.70 21.49
CA ARG A 197 27.44 -3.71 20.70
C ARG A 197 28.10 -3.89 19.34
N ASP A 198 27.91 -5.06 18.73
CA ASP A 198 28.41 -5.41 17.39
C ASP A 198 27.31 -5.51 16.33
N LYS A 199 26.05 -5.20 16.68
CA LYS A 199 24.93 -5.23 15.75
C LYS A 199 23.96 -4.08 15.99
N ASP A 200 23.30 -3.66 14.93
CA ASP A 200 22.34 -2.56 14.95
C ASP A 200 21.24 -2.76 13.90
N PHE A 201 20.08 -2.14 14.11
CA PHE A 201 18.98 -2.15 13.15
C PHE A 201 18.74 -0.75 12.60
N LEU A 202 18.27 -0.67 11.35
CA LEU A 202 17.93 0.61 10.75
C LEU A 202 16.79 1.27 11.55
N SER A 203 17.05 2.47 12.06
CA SER A 203 16.09 3.21 12.88
C SER A 203 14.77 3.44 12.12
N GLY A 204 13.65 3.16 12.80
CA GLY A 204 12.29 3.25 12.22
C GLY A 204 11.88 2.05 11.37
N GLY A 205 12.78 1.10 11.10
CA GLY A 205 12.48 -0.09 10.31
C GLY A 205 11.61 -1.09 11.05
N ARG A 206 10.70 -1.73 10.31
CA ARG A 206 9.85 -2.80 10.83
C ARG A 206 10.65 -4.08 11.07
N LYS A 207 10.56 -4.63 12.29
CA LYS A 207 11.15 -5.93 12.68
C LYS A 207 10.09 -7.00 12.92
N GLN A 208 8.98 -6.65 13.58
CA GLN A 208 7.95 -7.61 13.98
C GLN A 208 7.32 -8.31 12.75
N GLY A 209 7.34 -9.64 12.78
CA GLY A 209 6.87 -10.52 11.70
C GLY A 209 7.73 -10.49 10.43
N CYS A 210 8.89 -9.81 10.46
CA CYS A 210 9.84 -9.77 9.35
C CYS A 210 11.03 -10.68 9.65
N PHE A 211 11.71 -11.15 8.61
CA PHE A 211 12.71 -12.21 8.69
C PHE A 211 13.80 -12.07 7.62
N HIS A 212 14.84 -12.89 7.73
CA HIS A 212 15.78 -13.15 6.65
C HIS A 212 15.75 -14.64 6.28
N VAL A 213 16.20 -15.01 5.08
CA VAL A 213 16.18 -16.41 4.62
C VAL A 213 17.55 -16.78 4.07
N ILE A 214 18.09 -17.89 4.54
CA ILE A 214 19.30 -18.54 4.03
C ILE A 214 18.89 -19.82 3.30
N GLY A 215 19.31 -19.96 2.05
CA GLY A 215 18.93 -21.07 1.18
C GLY A 215 17.52 -20.92 0.58
N LYS A 216 17.01 -22.01 0.02
CA LYS A 216 15.65 -22.10 -0.56
C LYS A 216 14.97 -23.34 -0.01
N PRO A 217 13.64 -23.33 0.23
CA PRO A 217 12.90 -24.52 0.60
C PRO A 217 13.08 -25.63 -0.43
N VAL A 218 13.34 -26.85 0.05
CA VAL A 218 13.49 -28.06 -0.77
C VAL A 218 12.43 -29.06 -0.30
N THR A 219 11.64 -29.59 -1.23
CA THR A 219 10.61 -30.57 -0.92
C THR A 219 11.18 -31.78 -0.18
N GLY A 220 10.53 -32.18 0.92
CA GLY A 220 10.99 -33.29 1.77
C GLY A 220 12.10 -32.94 2.77
N GLN A 221 12.62 -31.71 2.75
CA GLN A 221 13.51 -31.20 3.79
C GLN A 221 12.77 -30.21 4.70
N PRO A 222 13.05 -30.19 6.01
CA PRO A 222 12.43 -29.23 6.91
C PRO A 222 12.95 -27.81 6.67
N ILE A 223 12.11 -26.84 7.02
CA ILE A 223 12.46 -25.43 7.11
C ILE A 223 12.81 -25.14 8.57
N ALA A 224 14.06 -24.74 8.82
CA ALA A 224 14.49 -24.34 10.15
C ALA A 224 14.17 -22.85 10.39
N ILE A 225 13.83 -22.49 11.62
CA ILE A 225 13.68 -21.09 12.04
C ILE A 225 14.59 -20.87 13.25
N ALA A 226 15.48 -19.88 13.17
CA ALA A 226 16.46 -19.57 14.20
C ALA A 226 16.45 -18.07 14.54
N GLU A 227 16.94 -17.69 15.72
CA GLU A 227 16.97 -16.28 16.15
C GLU A 227 18.05 -15.47 15.41
N GLY A 228 19.29 -15.95 15.43
CA GLY A 228 20.45 -15.23 14.91
C GLY A 228 20.88 -15.64 13.50
N TYR A 229 21.49 -14.70 12.76
CA TYR A 229 22.08 -15.00 11.45
C TYR A 229 23.19 -16.05 11.53
N ALA A 230 24.05 -16.00 12.57
CA ALA A 230 25.14 -16.97 12.72
C ALA A 230 24.66 -18.39 13.04
N THR A 231 23.67 -18.49 13.91
CA THR A 231 22.94 -19.73 14.21
C THR A 231 22.38 -20.32 12.92
N ALA A 232 21.67 -19.49 12.14
CA ALA A 232 21.08 -19.91 10.87
C ALA A 232 22.12 -20.33 9.81
N GLY A 233 23.23 -19.61 9.70
CA GLY A 233 24.34 -19.96 8.80
C GLY A 233 24.97 -21.31 9.16
N SER A 234 25.15 -21.57 10.47
CA SER A 234 25.71 -22.85 10.95
C SER A 234 24.75 -24.02 10.67
N ILE A 235 23.46 -23.85 10.92
CA ILE A 235 22.42 -24.85 10.60
C ILE A 235 22.38 -25.13 9.09
N HIS A 236 22.37 -24.08 8.26
CA HIS A 236 22.34 -24.23 6.81
C HIS A 236 23.59 -24.94 6.29
N GLN A 237 24.77 -24.59 6.79
CA GLN A 237 26.02 -25.25 6.42
C GLN A 237 26.07 -26.73 6.83
N ALA A 238 25.53 -27.08 8.00
CA ALA A 238 25.51 -28.45 8.49
C ALA A 238 24.51 -29.36 7.75
N THR A 239 23.36 -28.80 7.34
CA THR A 239 22.20 -29.58 6.87
C THR A 239 21.83 -29.37 5.40
N GLY A 240 22.13 -28.19 4.85
CA GLY A 240 21.62 -27.73 3.55
C GLY A 240 20.19 -27.18 3.59
N TRP A 241 19.52 -27.20 4.75
CA TRP A 241 18.12 -26.80 4.90
C TRP A 241 17.88 -25.31 4.62
N CYS A 242 16.67 -24.96 4.21
CA CYS A 242 16.23 -23.57 4.24
C CYS A 242 16.14 -23.11 5.70
N VAL A 243 16.79 -21.98 6.04
CA VAL A 243 16.78 -21.44 7.39
C VAL A 243 16.27 -20.00 7.41
N VAL A 244 15.25 -19.76 8.23
CA VAL A 244 14.63 -18.45 8.41
C VAL A 244 15.19 -17.80 9.68
N VAL A 245 15.69 -16.58 9.57
CA VAL A 245 16.21 -15.79 10.70
C VAL A 245 15.10 -14.90 11.25
N ALA A 246 14.75 -15.10 12.51
CA ALA A 246 13.69 -14.38 13.22
C ALA A 246 14.17 -13.18 14.06
N TRP A 247 15.48 -12.95 14.13
CA TRP A 247 16.16 -11.86 14.86
C TRP A 247 16.28 -12.01 16.38
N ASP A 248 15.19 -12.44 17.04
CA ASP A 248 15.13 -12.67 18.49
C ASP A 248 13.91 -13.53 18.87
N ALA A 249 13.97 -14.10 20.07
CA ALA A 249 12.96 -14.99 20.65
C ALA A 249 11.54 -14.39 20.63
N GLY A 250 11.40 -13.07 20.85
CA GLY A 250 10.10 -12.38 20.86
C GLY A 250 9.43 -12.29 19.48
N ASN A 251 10.19 -12.53 18.40
CA ASN A 251 9.69 -12.49 17.03
C ASN A 251 9.50 -13.90 16.43
N LEU A 252 10.00 -14.96 17.07
CA LEU A 252 9.89 -16.36 16.62
C LEU A 252 8.45 -16.74 16.28
N GLY A 253 7.50 -16.54 17.20
CA GLY A 253 6.10 -16.91 16.98
C GLY A 253 5.44 -16.18 15.80
N ALA A 254 5.76 -14.89 15.61
CA ALA A 254 5.22 -14.13 14.49
C ALA A 254 5.76 -14.62 13.13
N VAL A 255 7.05 -14.96 13.08
CA VAL A 255 7.71 -15.49 11.87
C VAL A 255 7.26 -16.92 11.59
N ALA A 256 7.18 -17.78 12.60
CA ALA A 256 6.72 -19.16 12.50
C ALA A 256 5.32 -19.24 11.89
N ARG A 257 4.35 -18.47 12.42
CA ARG A 257 2.98 -18.43 11.89
C ARG A 257 2.92 -17.89 10.46
N ALA A 258 3.74 -16.88 10.13
CA ALA A 258 3.80 -16.34 8.78
C ALA A 258 4.29 -17.39 7.77
N TRP A 259 5.31 -18.18 8.12
CA TRP A 259 5.85 -19.23 7.26
C TRP A 259 4.94 -20.46 7.18
N ARG A 260 4.31 -20.88 8.28
CA ARG A 260 3.29 -21.95 8.26
C ARG A 260 2.11 -21.58 7.37
N GLY A 261 1.66 -20.31 7.40
CA GLY A 261 0.61 -19.84 6.50
C GLY A 261 1.02 -19.84 5.02
N ALA A 262 2.29 -19.54 4.72
CA ALA A 262 2.81 -19.54 3.36
C ALA A 262 3.12 -20.96 2.83
N MET A 263 3.48 -21.89 3.71
CA MET A 263 3.81 -23.28 3.37
C MET A 263 3.14 -24.25 4.34
N PRO A 264 1.82 -24.50 4.19
CA PRO A 264 1.05 -25.31 5.12
C PRO A 264 1.59 -26.74 5.27
N ASP A 265 2.09 -27.34 4.19
CA ASP A 265 2.52 -28.74 4.14
C ASP A 265 4.02 -28.93 4.46
N ALA A 266 4.77 -27.86 4.70
CA ALA A 266 6.19 -27.97 5.01
C ALA A 266 6.41 -28.50 6.44
N SER A 267 7.48 -29.27 6.64
CA SER A 267 7.95 -29.61 7.99
C SER A 267 8.79 -28.47 8.55
N PHE A 268 8.59 -28.11 9.82
CA PHE A 268 9.32 -27.01 10.46
C PHE A 268 10.12 -27.49 11.67
N VAL A 269 11.27 -26.84 11.90
CA VAL A 269 12.12 -27.05 13.07
C VAL A 269 12.50 -25.70 13.69
N LEU A 270 12.07 -25.44 14.91
CA LEU A 270 12.47 -24.26 15.67
C LEU A 270 13.81 -24.55 16.33
N CYS A 271 14.84 -23.80 15.96
CA CYS A 271 16.19 -23.90 16.48
C CYS A 271 16.40 -22.77 17.51
N ALA A 272 16.27 -23.12 18.78
CA ALA A 272 16.28 -22.17 19.89
C ALA A 272 17.71 -21.91 20.40
N ASP A 273 17.95 -20.70 20.89
CA ASP A 273 19.12 -20.42 21.72
C ASP A 273 18.84 -20.97 23.15
N ASN A 274 19.83 -21.66 23.71
CA ASN A 274 19.76 -22.26 25.04
C ASN A 274 20.23 -21.27 26.12
N ASP A 275 19.36 -20.30 26.44
CA ASP A 275 19.57 -19.26 27.45
C ASP A 275 19.48 -19.77 28.90
N GLN A 276 20.06 -20.94 29.20
CA GLN A 276 19.90 -21.63 30.50
C GLN A 276 20.32 -20.83 31.74
N TRP A 277 21.14 -19.78 31.57
CA TRP A 277 21.57 -18.88 32.65
C TRP A 277 20.62 -17.69 32.88
N THR A 278 19.65 -17.45 32.00
CA THR A 278 18.68 -16.36 32.12
C THR A 278 17.44 -16.86 32.87
N ARG A 279 17.27 -16.42 34.11
CA ARG A 279 16.18 -16.86 35.00
C ARG A 279 15.00 -15.87 35.11
N GLN A 280 15.17 -14.62 34.67
CA GLN A 280 14.16 -13.57 34.81
C GLN A 280 14.14 -12.61 33.60
N PRO A 281 12.96 -12.06 33.24
CA PRO A 281 11.64 -12.31 33.83
C PRO A 281 11.05 -13.67 33.44
N LEU A 282 11.68 -14.37 32.50
CA LEU A 282 11.32 -15.68 32.00
C LEU A 282 12.53 -16.60 32.12
N ASP A 283 12.32 -17.85 32.54
CA ASP A 283 13.37 -18.87 32.62
C ASP A 283 13.65 -19.44 31.22
N ASN A 284 14.93 -19.49 30.83
CA ASN A 284 15.40 -19.88 29.50
C ASN A 284 14.53 -19.31 28.35
N PRO A 285 14.55 -17.98 28.14
CA PRO A 285 13.63 -17.31 27.21
C PRO A 285 13.65 -17.86 25.79
N GLY A 286 14.83 -18.15 25.22
CA GLY A 286 14.98 -18.72 23.87
C GLY A 286 14.23 -20.04 23.72
N VAL A 287 14.52 -21.04 24.57
CA VAL A 287 13.84 -22.34 24.54
C VAL A 287 12.35 -22.21 24.83
N THR A 288 11.96 -21.42 25.83
CA THR A 288 10.56 -21.25 26.23
C THR A 288 9.72 -20.65 25.10
N LEU A 289 10.19 -19.56 24.48
CA LEU A 289 9.46 -18.89 23.39
C LEU A 289 9.50 -19.70 22.08
N ALA A 290 10.59 -20.40 21.80
CA ALA A 290 10.65 -21.33 20.67
C ALA A 290 9.68 -22.50 20.83
N THR A 291 9.53 -23.03 22.05
CA THR A 291 8.58 -24.10 22.36
C THR A 291 7.13 -23.64 22.17
N GLN A 292 6.80 -22.44 22.62
CA GLN A 292 5.49 -21.85 22.37
C GLN A 292 5.24 -21.64 20.87
N ALA A 293 6.23 -21.09 20.15
CA ALA A 293 6.13 -20.88 18.71
C ALA A 293 6.00 -22.19 17.92
N ALA A 294 6.65 -23.26 18.38
CA ALA A 294 6.58 -24.58 17.75
C ALA A 294 5.23 -25.26 17.95
N ALA A 295 4.65 -25.14 19.14
CA ALA A 295 3.30 -25.62 19.41
C ALA A 295 2.26 -24.94 18.52
N ASP A 296 2.39 -23.63 18.27
CA ASP A 296 1.49 -22.85 17.41
C ASP A 296 1.44 -23.35 15.96
N ILE A 297 2.51 -24.00 15.48
CA ILE A 297 2.63 -24.41 14.07
C ILE A 297 2.86 -25.91 13.89
N ASP A 298 2.69 -26.72 14.92
CA ASP A 298 2.99 -28.16 14.91
C ASP A 298 4.40 -28.45 14.34
N ALA A 299 5.41 -28.00 15.07
CA ALA A 299 6.82 -28.11 14.69
C ALA A 299 7.66 -28.71 15.83
N ARG A 300 8.82 -29.26 15.47
CA ARG A 300 9.80 -29.74 16.46
C ARG A 300 10.66 -28.57 16.96
N VAL A 301 11.04 -28.61 18.23
CA VAL A 301 12.03 -27.70 18.81
C VAL A 301 13.35 -28.44 19.01
N VAL A 302 14.46 -27.78 18.71
CA VAL A 302 15.81 -28.26 19.00
C VAL A 302 16.62 -27.10 19.55
N TRP A 303 17.44 -27.35 20.56
CA TRP A 303 18.43 -26.40 21.10
C TRP A 303 19.79 -27.12 21.20
N PRO A 304 20.91 -26.38 21.19
CA PRO A 304 22.22 -27.01 21.26
C PRO A 304 22.48 -27.62 22.63
N GLU A 305 23.00 -28.84 22.62
CA GLU A 305 23.59 -29.51 23.78
C GLU A 305 25.11 -29.57 23.61
N PHE A 306 25.85 -29.23 24.66
CA PHE A 306 27.31 -29.16 24.63
C PHE A 306 27.90 -30.32 25.42
N ALA A 307 28.87 -31.03 24.84
CA ALA A 307 29.49 -32.18 25.46
C ALA A 307 30.32 -31.81 26.70
N THR A 308 30.88 -30.60 26.72
CA THR A 308 31.72 -30.10 27.81
C THR A 308 31.49 -28.61 28.06
N LEU A 309 31.33 -28.22 29.32
CA LEU A 309 31.27 -26.81 29.77
C LEU A 309 32.49 -26.54 30.68
N HIS A 310 33.27 -25.52 30.35
CA HIS A 310 34.53 -25.19 31.04
C HIS A 310 34.34 -24.08 32.08
N GLY A 311 33.69 -24.39 33.21
CA GLY A 311 33.56 -23.47 34.36
C GLY A 311 32.51 -22.35 34.19
N ASP A 312 32.45 -21.43 35.17
CA ASP A 312 31.34 -20.46 35.33
C ASP A 312 31.29 -19.31 34.29
N ASP A 313 32.43 -19.03 33.65
CA ASP A 313 32.58 -18.03 32.60
C ASP A 313 32.30 -18.60 31.19
N ASP A 314 32.18 -19.92 31.07
CA ASP A 314 31.94 -20.61 29.81
C ASP A 314 30.44 -20.81 29.56
N ARG A 315 29.83 -19.90 28.79
CA ARG A 315 28.38 -19.83 28.60
C ARG A 315 27.95 -19.90 27.13
N PRO A 316 28.18 -21.02 26.42
CA PRO A 316 27.69 -21.18 25.06
C PRO A 316 26.17 -21.34 25.04
N THR A 317 25.52 -20.70 24.08
CA THR A 317 24.05 -20.62 24.05
C THR A 317 23.47 -21.08 22.72
N ASP A 318 24.17 -20.88 21.60
CA ASP A 318 23.58 -21.06 20.26
C ASP A 318 24.26 -22.16 19.42
N PHE A 319 23.63 -22.57 18.31
CA PHE A 319 24.21 -23.57 17.40
C PHE A 319 25.49 -23.12 16.72
N ASN A 320 25.80 -21.81 16.71
CA ASN A 320 27.08 -21.33 16.20
C ASN A 320 28.21 -21.56 17.21
N ASP A 321 27.95 -21.42 18.51
CA ASP A 321 28.89 -21.83 19.55
C ASP A 321 29.16 -23.34 19.45
N LEU A 322 28.12 -24.16 19.21
CA LEU A 322 28.26 -25.61 19.02
C LEU A 322 29.09 -25.93 17.78
N HIS A 323 28.83 -25.25 16.67
CA HIS A 323 29.63 -25.35 15.44
C HIS A 323 31.11 -25.05 15.70
N LEU A 324 31.43 -23.94 16.37
CA LEU A 324 32.82 -23.53 16.60
C LEU A 324 33.57 -24.47 17.56
N ARG A 325 32.87 -25.12 18.50
CA ARG A 325 33.46 -26.02 19.50
C ARG A 325 33.57 -27.46 19.03
N GLU A 326 32.49 -27.97 18.45
CA GLU A 326 32.28 -29.40 18.24
C GLU A 326 32.07 -29.75 16.75
N GLY A 327 32.09 -28.75 15.86
CA GLY A 327 32.03 -28.93 14.41
C GLY A 327 30.63 -29.02 13.82
N LEU A 328 30.55 -28.90 12.49
CA LEU A 328 29.28 -28.95 11.73
C LEU A 328 28.60 -30.33 11.79
N ASP A 329 29.37 -31.41 11.92
CA ASP A 329 28.82 -32.77 11.99
C ASP A 329 28.01 -32.97 13.28
N THR A 330 28.47 -32.40 14.40
CA THR A 330 27.76 -32.43 15.68
C THR A 330 26.46 -31.62 15.61
N VAL A 331 26.52 -30.42 14.98
CA VAL A 331 25.31 -29.62 14.71
C VAL A 331 24.31 -30.42 13.86
N ARG A 332 24.79 -31.08 12.80
CA ARG A 332 23.96 -31.92 11.93
C ARG A 332 23.33 -33.09 12.70
N ALA A 333 24.10 -33.76 13.55
CA ALA A 333 23.64 -34.91 14.32
C ALA A 333 22.52 -34.55 15.30
N GLN A 334 22.63 -33.42 16.01
CA GLN A 334 21.59 -32.95 16.94
C GLN A 334 20.31 -32.49 16.22
N LEU A 335 20.44 -31.99 14.99
CA LEU A 335 19.30 -31.54 14.20
C LEU A 335 18.55 -32.68 13.50
N LEU A 336 19.19 -33.81 13.19
CA LEU A 336 18.51 -34.94 12.55
C LEU A 336 17.75 -35.79 13.59
N PRO A 337 16.57 -36.34 13.26
CA PRO A 337 15.90 -37.29 14.14
C PRO A 337 16.77 -38.55 14.32
N PRO A 338 16.76 -39.18 15.51
CA PRO A 338 17.48 -40.42 15.73
C PRO A 338 16.94 -41.52 14.82
N MET A 339 17.83 -42.26 14.14
CA MET A 339 17.41 -43.47 13.41
C MET A 339 16.84 -44.49 14.42
N PRO A 340 15.75 -45.20 14.09
CA PRO A 340 15.33 -46.34 14.88
C PRO A 340 16.46 -47.39 14.90
N PRO A 341 16.68 -48.09 16.03
CA PRO A 341 17.70 -49.12 16.10
C PRO A 341 17.36 -50.25 15.13
N ALA A 342 18.38 -50.75 14.44
CA ALA A 342 18.29 -51.92 13.57
C ALA A 342 17.97 -53.15 14.43
N GLY A 343 16.68 -53.44 14.60
CA GLY A 343 16.18 -54.70 15.15
C GLY A 343 15.90 -55.66 14.01
N GLY A 344 16.62 -56.79 13.99
CA GLY A 344 16.33 -57.92 13.12
C GLY A 344 15.06 -58.65 13.55
N ASP A 345 14.44 -59.32 12.59
CA ASP A 345 14.12 -60.75 12.66
C ASP A 345 13.57 -61.24 11.31
N ASP A 346 14.01 -62.45 10.95
CA ASP A 346 13.66 -63.23 9.77
C ASP A 346 12.17 -63.59 9.71
N VAL A 347 11.53 -63.47 8.53
CA VAL A 347 10.58 -64.48 8.00
C VAL A 347 10.62 -64.49 6.46
N ALA A 348 10.69 -65.68 5.89
CA ALA A 348 10.86 -65.99 4.48
C ALA A 348 9.59 -65.87 3.61
N LEU A 349 9.84 -65.43 2.36
CA LEU A 349 9.27 -65.80 1.04
C LEU A 349 7.78 -66.23 0.93
N ASP A 350 6.99 -65.43 0.19
CA ASP A 350 6.12 -65.95 -0.87
C ASP A 350 5.88 -64.93 -2.01
N ASP A 351 5.53 -65.44 -3.20
CA ASP A 351 5.71 -64.92 -4.56
C ASP A 351 5.05 -63.60 -5.03
N ALA A 352 5.86 -62.79 -5.77
CA ALA A 352 5.67 -61.83 -6.89
C ALA A 352 4.27 -61.18 -7.25
N PRO A 353 4.21 -59.99 -7.94
CA PRO A 353 5.27 -59.34 -8.72
C PRO A 353 5.54 -57.84 -8.47
N SER A 354 6.74 -57.46 -8.88
CA SER A 354 7.25 -56.12 -9.19
C SER A 354 6.23 -55.16 -9.86
N SER A 355 6.12 -53.94 -9.31
CA SER A 355 5.89 -52.62 -9.94
C SER A 355 5.06 -51.74 -8.97
N ALA A 356 5.33 -50.47 -8.68
CA ALA A 356 6.18 -49.48 -9.31
C ALA A 356 6.75 -48.52 -8.24
N SER A 357 7.99 -48.11 -8.47
CA SER A 357 8.52 -46.84 -7.97
C SER A 357 7.53 -45.71 -8.23
N ALA A 358 6.94 -45.12 -7.19
CA ALA A 358 6.32 -43.81 -7.31
C ALA A 358 7.45 -42.78 -7.50
N ARG A 359 7.97 -42.72 -8.72
CA ARG A 359 8.77 -41.59 -9.20
C ARG A 359 7.87 -40.39 -9.04
N TYR A 360 8.27 -39.45 -8.18
CA TYR A 360 7.73 -38.10 -8.24
C TYR A 360 8.06 -37.55 -9.64
N GLN A 361 7.11 -37.64 -10.55
CA GLN A 361 7.17 -36.96 -11.83
C GLN A 361 6.58 -35.58 -11.60
N VAL A 362 7.35 -34.52 -11.86
CA VAL A 362 6.75 -33.23 -12.15
C VAL A 362 5.92 -33.46 -13.41
N PRO A 363 4.58 -33.38 -13.36
CA PRO A 363 3.78 -33.46 -14.57
C PRO A 363 4.11 -32.19 -15.36
N GLY A 364 5.01 -32.29 -16.35
CA GLY A 364 5.17 -31.21 -17.31
C GLY A 364 3.86 -31.11 -18.08
N ASN A 365 3.18 -29.97 -18.00
CA ASN A 365 1.91 -29.76 -18.71
C ASN A 365 2.09 -29.81 -20.24
N LEU A 366 3.34 -29.74 -20.69
CA LEU A 366 3.79 -29.84 -22.07
C LEU A 366 4.48 -31.20 -22.33
N SER A 367 3.81 -32.31 -22.01
CA SER A 367 4.32 -33.67 -22.20
C SER A 367 4.17 -34.12 -23.66
N ALA A 368 5.18 -33.81 -24.48
CA ALA A 368 5.41 -34.16 -25.89
C ALA A 368 5.14 -33.00 -26.86
N PHE A 369 6.23 -32.45 -27.38
CA PHE A 369 6.25 -31.55 -28.53
C PHE A 369 7.40 -31.99 -29.43
N ASP A 370 7.34 -31.63 -30.71
CA ASP A 370 8.39 -31.95 -31.66
C ASP A 370 9.67 -31.16 -31.35
N ALA A 371 10.60 -31.80 -30.65
CA ALA A 371 11.92 -31.24 -30.36
C ALA A 371 12.96 -31.58 -31.43
N PHE A 372 12.64 -32.45 -32.39
CA PHE A 372 13.59 -33.05 -33.32
C PHE A 372 13.62 -32.33 -34.67
N THR A 373 12.49 -31.79 -35.13
CA THR A 373 12.50 -30.90 -36.31
C THR A 373 13.41 -29.70 -36.04
N PRO A 374 14.38 -29.41 -36.92
CA PRO A 374 15.29 -28.28 -36.72
C PRO A 374 14.52 -26.98 -36.46
N PHE A 375 15.02 -26.18 -35.53
CA PHE A 375 14.52 -24.83 -35.30
C PHE A 375 15.05 -23.89 -36.40
N PRO A 376 14.37 -22.75 -36.66
CA PRO A 376 14.77 -21.80 -37.70
C PRO A 376 16.23 -21.32 -37.60
N ASP A 377 16.70 -21.04 -36.38
CA ASP A 377 18.04 -20.50 -36.16
C ASP A 377 18.91 -21.53 -35.40
N THR A 378 19.81 -22.22 -36.11
CA THR A 378 20.73 -23.21 -35.52
C THR A 378 22.19 -22.82 -35.69
N ASN A 379 23.05 -23.28 -34.78
CA ASN A 379 24.49 -23.19 -34.97
C ASN A 379 25.01 -24.24 -35.97
N ALA A 380 26.31 -24.21 -36.27
CA ALA A 380 26.97 -25.16 -37.20
C ALA A 380 26.87 -26.64 -36.79
N ARG A 381 26.49 -26.93 -35.53
CA ARG A 381 26.26 -28.30 -35.01
C ARG A 381 24.77 -28.65 -34.95
N GLY A 382 23.89 -27.86 -35.56
CA GLY A 382 22.45 -28.08 -35.60
C GLY A 382 21.72 -27.79 -34.29
N ARG A 383 22.38 -27.20 -33.26
CA ARG A 383 21.71 -26.84 -32.00
C ARG A 383 20.98 -25.50 -32.13
N PRO A 384 19.75 -25.38 -31.60
CA PRO A 384 18.99 -24.13 -31.65
C PRO A 384 19.68 -23.00 -30.86
N LEU A 385 19.72 -21.82 -31.45
CA LEU A 385 20.19 -20.59 -30.80
C LEU A 385 19.09 -19.98 -29.91
N PRO A 386 19.46 -19.24 -28.84
CA PRO A 386 18.50 -18.57 -27.96
C PRO A 386 17.95 -17.29 -28.60
N THR A 387 17.20 -17.41 -29.70
CA THR A 387 16.58 -16.29 -30.43
C THR A 387 15.08 -16.21 -30.17
N ALA A 388 14.50 -15.01 -30.30
CA ALA A 388 13.05 -14.83 -30.19
C ALA A 388 12.27 -15.64 -31.24
N ARG A 389 12.83 -15.81 -32.45
CA ARG A 389 12.23 -16.61 -33.52
C ARG A 389 12.13 -18.09 -33.14
N ASN A 390 13.17 -18.65 -32.51
CA ASN A 390 13.15 -20.02 -32.01
C ASN A 390 12.22 -20.18 -30.81
N LEU A 391 12.14 -19.18 -29.92
CA LEU A 391 11.19 -19.20 -28.81
C LEU A 391 9.74 -19.15 -29.30
N ALA A 392 9.43 -18.33 -30.31
CA ALA A 392 8.12 -18.30 -30.95
C ALA A 392 7.76 -19.63 -31.59
N GLU A 393 8.72 -20.26 -32.28
CA GLU A 393 8.54 -21.61 -32.84
C GLU A 393 8.31 -22.66 -31.75
N LEU A 394 9.03 -22.58 -30.63
CA LEU A 394 8.81 -23.46 -29.48
C LEU A 394 7.39 -23.31 -28.94
N CYS A 395 6.93 -22.07 -28.73
CA CYS A 395 5.58 -21.76 -28.28
C CYS A 395 4.53 -22.32 -29.24
N ARG A 396 4.75 -22.20 -30.55
CA ARG A 396 3.88 -22.78 -31.59
C ARG A 396 3.78 -24.30 -31.48
N ARG A 397 4.91 -25.00 -31.25
CA ARG A 397 4.96 -26.46 -31.13
C ARG A 397 4.34 -26.99 -29.84
N THR A 398 4.40 -26.22 -28.76
CA THR A 398 3.84 -26.58 -27.45
C THR A 398 2.41 -26.09 -27.25
N GLY A 399 1.90 -25.24 -28.14
CA GLY A 399 0.59 -24.59 -27.98
C GLY A 399 0.58 -23.47 -26.93
N VAL A 400 1.73 -23.09 -26.40
CA VAL A 400 1.85 -21.97 -25.46
C VAL A 400 1.57 -20.67 -26.20
N THR A 401 0.69 -19.83 -25.66
CA THR A 401 0.47 -18.48 -26.18
C THR A 401 1.21 -17.47 -25.32
N VAL A 402 2.20 -16.81 -25.92
CA VAL A 402 2.86 -15.64 -25.34
C VAL A 402 2.29 -14.40 -26.01
N ARG A 403 1.80 -13.45 -25.22
CA ARG A 403 1.17 -12.22 -25.72
C ARG A 403 1.35 -11.05 -24.76
N TYR A 404 1.28 -9.83 -25.28
CA TYR A 404 1.36 -8.63 -24.47
C TYR A 404 -0.04 -8.03 -24.23
N ASN A 405 -0.50 -8.01 -22.98
CA ASN A 405 -1.77 -7.40 -22.62
C ASN A 405 -1.63 -5.87 -22.58
N VAL A 406 -2.22 -5.19 -23.57
CA VAL A 406 -2.09 -3.73 -23.71
C VAL A 406 -2.85 -2.93 -22.65
N ILE A 407 -3.84 -3.54 -21.99
CA ILE A 407 -4.62 -2.91 -20.91
C ILE A 407 -3.84 -3.00 -19.59
N ARG A 408 -3.44 -4.21 -19.20
CA ARG A 408 -2.66 -4.45 -17.98
C ARG A 408 -1.21 -3.96 -18.08
N LYS A 409 -0.73 -3.71 -19.31
CA LYS A 409 0.66 -3.35 -19.64
C LYS A 409 1.64 -4.42 -19.20
N ASP A 410 1.29 -5.67 -19.49
CA ASP A 410 1.85 -6.84 -18.83
C ASP A 410 1.97 -8.02 -19.79
N LEU A 411 2.96 -8.88 -19.57
CA LEU A 411 3.19 -10.07 -20.38
C LEU A 411 2.34 -11.23 -19.86
N GLU A 412 1.66 -11.94 -20.77
CA GLU A 412 0.87 -13.13 -20.48
C GLU A 412 1.47 -14.36 -21.17
N ILE A 413 1.65 -15.43 -20.39
CA ILE A 413 2.04 -16.75 -20.87
C ILE A 413 0.88 -17.70 -20.56
N LEU A 414 0.18 -18.16 -21.58
CA LEU A 414 -0.90 -19.13 -21.45
C LEU A 414 -0.39 -20.51 -21.84
N VAL A 415 -0.23 -21.38 -20.85
CA VAL A 415 0.20 -22.77 -21.04
C VAL A 415 -1.04 -23.67 -21.06
N PRO A 416 -1.25 -24.50 -22.10
CA PRO A 416 -2.36 -25.43 -22.17
C PRO A 416 -2.40 -26.37 -20.96
N GLY A 417 -3.59 -26.55 -20.37
CA GLY A 417 -3.80 -27.48 -19.26
C GLY A 417 -3.15 -27.09 -17.94
N LEU A 418 -2.43 -25.97 -17.87
CA LEU A 418 -1.72 -25.53 -16.67
C LEU A 418 -2.70 -25.16 -15.55
N GLN A 419 -2.71 -25.95 -14.47
CA GLN A 419 -3.39 -25.62 -13.23
C GLN A 419 -2.40 -25.02 -12.24
N THR A 420 -2.65 -23.78 -11.82
CA THR A 420 -1.80 -23.06 -10.88
C THR A 420 -2.63 -22.28 -9.87
N THR A 421 -2.06 -22.00 -8.72
CA THR A 421 -2.57 -20.98 -7.81
C THR A 421 -2.38 -19.60 -8.43
N VAL A 422 -3.31 -18.68 -8.17
CA VAL A 422 -3.27 -17.30 -8.71
C VAL A 422 -1.98 -16.56 -8.33
N ASP A 423 -1.41 -16.86 -7.16
CA ASP A 423 -0.29 -16.13 -6.57
C ASP A 423 1.05 -16.30 -7.32
N ASN A 424 1.24 -17.38 -8.09
CA ASN A 424 2.51 -17.67 -8.77
C ASN A 424 2.36 -18.18 -10.22
N ALA A 425 1.16 -18.04 -10.81
CA ALA A 425 0.84 -18.59 -12.13
C ALA A 425 1.83 -18.20 -13.24
N LYS A 426 2.34 -16.96 -13.20
CA LYS A 426 3.29 -16.45 -14.21
C LYS A 426 4.66 -17.11 -14.14
N GLU A 427 5.23 -17.24 -12.95
CA GLU A 427 6.55 -17.84 -12.76
C GLU A 427 6.51 -19.33 -13.12
N VAL A 428 5.40 -20.01 -12.80
CA VAL A 428 5.19 -21.41 -13.20
C VAL A 428 5.07 -21.53 -14.72
N ALA A 429 4.27 -20.67 -15.37
CA ALA A 429 4.14 -20.68 -16.83
C ALA A 429 5.47 -20.39 -17.54
N ALA A 430 6.27 -19.45 -17.02
CA ALA A 430 7.62 -19.19 -17.51
C ALA A 430 8.54 -20.41 -17.32
N GLY A 431 8.44 -21.08 -16.17
CA GLY A 431 9.14 -22.33 -15.86
C GLY A 431 8.88 -23.45 -16.86
N GLU A 432 7.62 -23.67 -17.24
CA GLU A 432 7.23 -24.68 -18.25
C GLU A 432 7.86 -24.38 -19.62
N VAL A 433 7.88 -23.10 -20.03
CA VAL A 433 8.52 -22.71 -21.30
C VAL A 433 10.03 -22.92 -21.24
N MET A 434 10.68 -22.57 -20.12
CA MET A 434 12.11 -22.79 -19.92
C MET A 434 12.47 -24.29 -19.91
N ASP A 435 11.61 -25.15 -19.34
CA ASP A 435 11.80 -26.61 -19.41
C ASP A 435 11.74 -27.11 -20.87
N CYS A 436 10.76 -26.65 -21.64
CA CYS A 436 10.68 -26.93 -23.08
C CYS A 436 11.91 -26.43 -23.84
N MET A 437 12.48 -25.27 -23.51
CA MET A 437 13.73 -24.79 -24.11
C MET A 437 14.89 -25.75 -23.84
N HIS A 438 15.05 -26.21 -22.60
CA HIS A 438 16.10 -27.16 -22.25
C HIS A 438 15.93 -28.50 -22.97
N ARG A 439 14.70 -29.01 -23.05
CA ARG A 439 14.37 -30.26 -23.77
C ARG A 439 14.63 -30.15 -25.28
N ALA A 440 14.49 -28.96 -25.85
CA ALA A 440 14.86 -28.66 -27.23
C ALA A 440 16.38 -28.40 -27.44
N GLY A 441 17.18 -28.38 -26.37
CA GLY A 441 18.61 -28.07 -26.43
C GLY A 441 18.93 -26.58 -26.64
N MET A 442 17.99 -25.68 -26.33
CA MET A 442 18.12 -24.24 -26.44
C MET A 442 18.56 -23.62 -25.10
N ALA A 443 19.48 -22.65 -25.13
CA ALA A 443 19.93 -21.93 -23.93
C ALA A 443 18.89 -20.92 -23.41
N THR A 444 18.86 -20.66 -22.11
CA THR A 444 17.87 -19.79 -21.44
C THR A 444 18.39 -18.41 -21.04
N ALA A 445 19.67 -18.10 -21.26
CA ALA A 445 20.30 -16.84 -20.83
C ALA A 445 19.64 -15.56 -21.38
N SER A 446 18.93 -15.65 -22.53
CA SER A 446 18.22 -14.53 -23.16
C SER A 446 16.70 -14.68 -23.11
N PHE A 447 16.18 -15.58 -22.25
CA PHE A 447 14.77 -15.92 -22.18
C PHE A 447 13.87 -14.69 -22.00
N GLU A 448 14.11 -13.86 -20.97
CA GLU A 448 13.30 -12.66 -20.68
C GLU A 448 13.21 -11.69 -21.86
N THR A 449 14.37 -11.40 -22.49
CA THR A 449 14.44 -10.50 -23.65
C THR A 449 13.68 -11.06 -24.84
N ASN A 450 13.85 -12.36 -25.12
CA ASN A 450 13.17 -13.04 -26.22
C ASN A 450 11.66 -13.14 -25.95
N LEU A 451 11.27 -13.45 -24.72
CA LEU A 451 9.88 -13.54 -24.30
C LEU A 451 9.17 -12.19 -24.48
N CYS A 452 9.83 -11.09 -24.10
CA CYS A 452 9.33 -9.73 -24.38
C CYS A 452 9.14 -9.49 -25.88
N GLN A 453 10.10 -9.87 -26.74
CA GLN A 453 9.96 -9.69 -28.19
C GLN A 453 8.80 -10.51 -28.77
N VAL A 454 8.64 -11.76 -28.35
CA VAL A 454 7.52 -12.62 -28.78
C VAL A 454 6.18 -12.05 -28.32
N ALA A 455 6.10 -11.55 -27.08
CA ALA A 455 4.89 -10.95 -26.54
C ALA A 455 4.51 -9.64 -27.26
N GLU A 456 5.47 -8.74 -27.50
CA GLU A 456 5.23 -7.45 -28.18
C GLU A 456 4.84 -7.66 -29.66
N ALA A 457 5.28 -8.76 -30.28
CA ALA A 457 4.82 -9.17 -31.62
C ALA A 457 3.37 -9.72 -31.63
N ASN A 458 2.80 -10.01 -30.45
CA ASN A 458 1.45 -10.55 -30.28
C ASN A 458 0.66 -9.72 -29.24
N PRO A 459 0.30 -8.46 -29.57
CA PRO A 459 -0.47 -7.63 -28.66
C PRO A 459 -1.90 -8.16 -28.50
N TYR A 460 -2.38 -8.18 -27.27
CA TYR A 460 -3.72 -8.60 -26.91
C TYR A 460 -4.44 -7.49 -26.16
N ASN A 461 -5.62 -7.13 -26.67
CA ASN A 461 -6.52 -6.21 -25.99
C ASN A 461 -7.74 -6.99 -25.48
N PRO A 462 -7.81 -7.33 -24.18
CA PRO A 462 -8.95 -8.06 -23.62
C PRO A 462 -10.26 -7.29 -23.73
N VAL A 463 -10.23 -5.95 -23.68
CA VAL A 463 -11.43 -5.13 -23.80
C VAL A 463 -11.98 -5.21 -25.21
N ALA A 464 -11.16 -4.90 -26.21
CA ALA A 464 -11.58 -4.94 -27.61
C ALA A 464 -12.06 -6.35 -27.99
N SER A 465 -11.34 -7.40 -27.56
CA SER A 465 -11.70 -8.79 -27.80
C SER A 465 -13.03 -9.18 -27.16
N TRP A 466 -13.33 -8.68 -25.96
CA TRP A 466 -14.60 -8.94 -25.30
C TRP A 466 -15.76 -8.19 -25.96
N ILE A 467 -15.56 -6.91 -26.29
CA ILE A 467 -16.56 -6.09 -27.00
C ILE A 467 -16.92 -6.74 -28.34
N THR A 468 -15.94 -7.21 -29.11
CA THR A 468 -16.16 -7.82 -30.43
C THR A 468 -16.45 -9.32 -30.39
N SER A 469 -16.48 -9.94 -29.21
CA SER A 469 -16.72 -11.39 -29.06
C SER A 469 -18.06 -11.84 -29.63
N ARG A 470 -19.07 -10.96 -29.60
CA ARG A 470 -20.33 -11.11 -30.31
C ARG A 470 -20.66 -9.79 -31.02
N PRO A 471 -21.07 -9.79 -32.29
CA PRO A 471 -21.53 -8.56 -32.95
C PRO A 471 -22.74 -7.97 -32.21
N TRP A 472 -22.95 -6.67 -32.35
CA TRP A 472 -24.18 -6.04 -31.86
C TRP A 472 -25.37 -6.64 -32.59
N ASP A 473 -26.39 -7.04 -31.82
CA ASP A 473 -27.59 -7.71 -32.32
C ASP A 473 -28.64 -6.75 -32.90
N GLY A 474 -28.36 -5.43 -32.93
CA GLY A 474 -29.27 -4.41 -33.44
C GLY A 474 -30.34 -3.96 -32.44
N GLN A 475 -30.42 -4.57 -31.26
CA GLN A 475 -31.37 -4.16 -30.20
C GLN A 475 -30.68 -3.21 -29.23
N SER A 476 -31.24 -2.01 -29.08
CA SER A 476 -30.70 -1.02 -28.16
C SER A 476 -30.94 -1.41 -26.71
N ARG A 477 -29.88 -1.35 -25.90
CA ARG A 477 -29.90 -1.57 -24.45
C ARG A 477 -29.45 -0.33 -23.67
N LEU A 478 -29.10 0.74 -24.38
CA LEU A 478 -28.64 1.98 -23.78
C LEU A 478 -29.66 2.58 -22.81
N GLN A 479 -30.96 2.59 -23.12
CA GLN A 479 -31.95 3.12 -22.19
C GLN A 479 -32.00 2.33 -20.89
N ALA A 480 -32.06 1.00 -20.98
CA ALA A 480 -32.03 0.14 -19.79
C ALA A 480 -30.75 0.36 -18.96
N PHE A 481 -29.62 0.62 -19.63
CA PHE A 481 -28.36 0.99 -18.97
C PHE A 481 -28.45 2.36 -18.28
N PHE A 482 -29.02 3.38 -18.93
CA PHE A 482 -29.22 4.71 -18.35
C PHE A 482 -30.19 4.69 -17.16
N ASP A 483 -31.18 3.81 -17.19
CA ASP A 483 -32.16 3.62 -16.13
C ASP A 483 -31.57 2.91 -14.90
N THR A 484 -30.38 2.30 -15.02
CA THR A 484 -29.61 1.84 -13.85
C THR A 484 -29.12 3.00 -12.99
N VAL A 485 -29.18 4.26 -13.47
CA VAL A 485 -28.88 5.46 -12.70
C VAL A 485 -30.14 6.31 -12.62
N GLN A 486 -30.77 6.33 -11.45
CA GLN A 486 -32.02 7.05 -11.22
C GLN A 486 -31.73 8.43 -10.64
N GLU A 487 -32.36 9.46 -11.20
CA GLU A 487 -32.30 10.83 -10.73
C GLU A 487 -33.64 11.22 -10.09
N ALA A 488 -33.62 12.00 -9.00
CA ALA A 488 -34.86 12.53 -8.44
C ALA A 488 -35.50 13.58 -9.35
N LYS A 489 -34.67 14.34 -10.08
CA LYS A 489 -35.10 15.38 -11.00
C LYS A 489 -34.16 15.40 -12.21
N PRO A 490 -34.58 14.83 -13.37
CA PRO A 490 -33.74 14.82 -14.56
C PRO A 490 -33.45 16.23 -15.06
N THR A 491 -32.18 16.54 -15.29
CA THR A 491 -31.75 17.80 -15.92
C THR A 491 -31.93 17.69 -17.42
N HIS A 492 -32.74 18.58 -17.99
CA HIS A 492 -32.98 18.64 -19.44
C HIS A 492 -32.13 19.74 -20.08
N MET A 493 -31.54 19.43 -21.22
CA MET A 493 -30.84 20.38 -22.08
C MET A 493 -31.83 21.25 -22.86
N ALA A 494 -31.33 22.30 -23.52
CA ALA A 494 -32.17 23.22 -24.30
C ALA A 494 -32.90 22.53 -25.47
N ASP A 495 -32.30 21.48 -26.03
CA ASP A 495 -32.88 20.63 -27.08
C ASP A 495 -33.82 19.51 -26.55
N GLY A 496 -34.05 19.45 -25.24
CA GLY A 496 -34.94 18.48 -24.61
C GLY A 496 -34.31 17.13 -24.23
N ARG A 497 -33.04 16.87 -24.59
CA ARG A 497 -32.34 15.65 -24.15
C ARG A 497 -32.05 15.68 -22.64
N VAL A 498 -32.03 14.51 -22.02
CA VAL A 498 -31.65 14.36 -20.61
C VAL A 498 -30.13 14.36 -20.48
N LEU A 499 -29.57 15.29 -19.70
CA LEU A 499 -28.12 15.49 -19.57
C LEU A 499 -27.41 14.22 -19.09
N LYS A 500 -27.94 13.52 -18.08
CA LYS A 500 -27.39 12.24 -17.59
C LYS A 500 -27.15 11.25 -18.72
N GLU A 501 -28.15 11.05 -19.58
CA GLU A 501 -28.09 10.07 -20.67
C GLU A 501 -27.02 10.45 -21.69
N VAL A 502 -26.91 11.74 -22.01
CA VAL A 502 -25.85 12.28 -22.86
C VAL A 502 -24.47 12.01 -22.25
N LEU A 503 -24.27 12.34 -20.97
CA LEU A 503 -22.99 12.12 -20.27
C LEU A 503 -22.61 10.63 -20.22
N MET A 504 -23.56 9.75 -19.88
CA MET A 504 -23.34 8.30 -19.83
C MET A 504 -23.05 7.72 -21.22
N ARG A 505 -23.74 8.18 -22.27
CA ARG A 505 -23.49 7.77 -23.66
C ARG A 505 -22.09 8.16 -24.12
N ARG A 506 -21.69 9.42 -23.92
CA ARG A 506 -20.33 9.89 -24.26
C ARG A 506 -19.28 9.14 -23.47
N TRP A 507 -19.57 8.79 -22.22
CA TRP A 507 -18.65 8.03 -21.37
C TRP A 507 -18.47 6.58 -21.84
N LEU A 508 -19.55 5.90 -22.24
CA LEU A 508 -19.47 4.58 -22.88
C LEU A 508 -18.64 4.62 -24.17
N ILE A 509 -18.90 5.60 -25.05
CA ILE A 509 -18.13 5.75 -26.29
C ILE A 509 -16.65 6.05 -25.96
N SER A 510 -16.36 6.81 -24.90
CA SER A 510 -14.98 7.02 -24.44
C SER A 510 -14.29 5.72 -23.99
N GLY A 511 -15.04 4.78 -23.41
CA GLY A 511 -14.55 3.45 -23.05
C GLY A 511 -14.20 2.61 -24.26
N VAL A 512 -15.03 2.66 -25.30
CA VAL A 512 -14.72 2.04 -26.60
C VAL A 512 -13.49 2.68 -27.21
N ALA A 513 -13.44 4.01 -27.32
CA ALA A 513 -12.29 4.72 -27.85
C ALA A 513 -11.00 4.36 -27.08
N ALA A 514 -11.06 4.24 -25.75
CA ALA A 514 -9.93 3.78 -24.93
C ALA A 514 -9.41 2.38 -25.34
N ALA A 515 -10.27 1.51 -25.85
CA ALA A 515 -9.90 0.19 -26.32
C ALA A 515 -9.37 0.20 -27.77
N PHE A 516 -9.99 0.98 -28.66
CA PHE A 516 -9.76 0.88 -30.10
C PHE A 516 -8.79 1.93 -30.67
N GLU A 517 -8.59 3.07 -30.00
CA GLU A 517 -7.64 4.09 -30.47
C GLU A 517 -6.19 3.57 -30.39
N PRO A 518 -5.45 3.52 -31.51
CA PRO A 518 -4.09 2.99 -31.52
C PRO A 518 -3.13 3.88 -30.72
N ASP A 519 -3.31 5.20 -30.79
CA ASP A 519 -2.47 6.22 -30.17
C ASP A 519 -3.03 6.75 -28.83
N GLY A 520 -3.95 5.99 -28.23
CA GLY A 520 -4.53 6.30 -26.93
C GLY A 520 -5.58 7.41 -26.95
N VAL A 521 -6.48 7.35 -25.97
CA VAL A 521 -7.64 8.23 -25.89
C VAL A 521 -7.39 9.43 -24.99
N VAL A 522 -7.93 10.60 -25.36
CA VAL A 522 -8.15 11.70 -24.43
C VAL A 522 -9.56 11.60 -23.86
N ALA A 523 -9.74 10.76 -22.83
CA ALA A 523 -11.00 10.63 -22.09
C ALA A 523 -11.15 11.81 -21.11
N ARG A 524 -11.54 12.98 -21.62
CA ARG A 524 -11.60 14.23 -20.84
C ARG A 524 -12.57 14.18 -19.65
N GLY A 525 -13.59 13.33 -19.71
CA GLY A 525 -14.68 13.24 -18.75
C GLY A 525 -14.50 12.14 -17.71
N VAL A 526 -14.65 12.50 -16.44
CA VAL A 526 -14.81 11.59 -15.31
C VAL A 526 -16.29 11.55 -14.95
N LEU A 527 -16.97 10.43 -15.24
CA LEU A 527 -18.36 10.25 -14.83
C LEU A 527 -18.45 10.22 -13.30
N THR A 528 -19.17 11.18 -12.72
CA THR A 528 -19.12 11.46 -11.28
C THR A 528 -20.51 11.33 -10.67
N PHE A 529 -20.72 10.31 -9.84
CA PHE A 529 -21.99 10.13 -9.14
C PHE A 529 -22.01 10.86 -7.82
N VAL A 530 -22.85 11.88 -7.75
CA VAL A 530 -23.18 12.62 -6.53
C VAL A 530 -24.38 11.95 -5.88
N SER A 531 -24.20 11.36 -4.71
CA SER A 531 -25.31 10.74 -3.97
C SER A 531 -24.99 10.57 -2.50
N LYS A 532 -26.02 10.30 -1.69
CA LYS A 532 -25.86 9.84 -0.30
C LYS A 532 -24.94 8.61 -0.20
N GLN A 533 -24.28 8.48 0.93
CA GLN A 533 -23.38 7.36 1.24
C GLN A 533 -24.12 6.01 1.11
N ASN A 534 -23.39 4.96 0.71
CA ASN A 534 -23.86 3.57 0.60
C ASN A 534 -24.89 3.29 -0.51
N LEU A 535 -24.95 4.11 -1.58
CA LEU A 535 -25.84 3.85 -2.73
C LEU A 535 -25.39 2.69 -3.66
N GLY A 536 -24.24 2.05 -3.38
CA GLY A 536 -23.75 0.92 -4.16
C GLY A 536 -22.94 1.29 -5.41
N LYS A 537 -22.31 2.48 -5.46
CA LYS A 537 -21.51 2.97 -6.61
C LYS A 537 -20.39 2.01 -7.04
N THR A 538 -19.59 1.55 -6.08
CA THR A 538 -18.55 0.54 -6.30
C THR A 538 -19.14 -0.78 -6.84
N ARG A 539 -20.31 -1.20 -6.32
CA ARG A 539 -21.03 -2.39 -6.79
C ARG A 539 -21.55 -2.22 -8.22
N TRP A 540 -22.06 -1.04 -8.56
CA TRP A 540 -22.53 -0.70 -9.92
C TRP A 540 -21.38 -0.79 -10.92
N ALA A 541 -20.23 -0.19 -10.61
CA ALA A 541 -19.08 -0.17 -11.50
C ALA A 541 -18.48 -1.56 -11.76
N ARG A 542 -18.37 -2.41 -10.73
CA ARG A 542 -17.87 -3.79 -10.88
C ARG A 542 -18.68 -4.66 -11.85
N GLN A 543 -19.93 -4.28 -12.13
CA GLN A 543 -20.81 -5.02 -13.03
C GLN A 543 -20.68 -4.62 -14.50
N LEU A 544 -19.86 -3.61 -14.82
CA LEU A 544 -19.75 -3.10 -16.20
C LEU A 544 -18.93 -4.00 -17.12
N ALA A 545 -18.11 -4.90 -16.58
CA ALA A 545 -17.31 -5.85 -17.33
C ALA A 545 -17.11 -7.15 -16.53
N PRO A 546 -16.77 -8.28 -17.18
CA PRO A 546 -16.55 -9.56 -16.51
C PRO A 546 -15.39 -9.49 -15.51
N ALA A 547 -15.60 -10.06 -14.32
CA ALA A 547 -14.61 -10.03 -13.24
C ALA A 547 -13.33 -10.81 -13.61
N GLU A 548 -13.48 -11.87 -14.40
CA GLU A 548 -12.42 -12.78 -14.84
C GLU A 548 -11.36 -12.05 -15.69
N LEU A 549 -11.78 -11.01 -16.43
CA LEU A 549 -10.88 -10.20 -17.25
C LEU A 549 -10.10 -9.16 -16.43
N GLN A 550 -10.47 -8.93 -15.16
CA GLN A 550 -9.83 -8.00 -14.24
C GLN A 550 -9.67 -6.57 -14.81
N LEU A 551 -10.67 -6.10 -15.57
CA LEU A 551 -10.62 -4.83 -16.29
C LEU A 551 -10.94 -3.60 -15.44
N ILE A 552 -11.54 -3.81 -14.27
CA ILE A 552 -12.06 -2.75 -13.40
C ILE A 552 -11.22 -2.69 -12.13
N ALA A 553 -10.96 -1.48 -11.63
CA ALA A 553 -10.49 -1.24 -10.27
C ALA A 553 -11.40 -0.23 -9.58
N ASP A 554 -11.58 -0.42 -8.28
CA ASP A 554 -12.43 0.40 -7.44
C ASP A 554 -11.69 0.95 -6.22
N GLY A 555 -12.18 2.05 -5.64
CA GLY A 555 -11.57 2.72 -4.49
C GLY A 555 -10.11 3.16 -4.68
N VAL A 556 -9.66 3.46 -5.91
CA VAL A 556 -8.25 3.78 -6.16
C VAL A 556 -7.97 5.23 -5.79
N VAL A 557 -7.02 5.43 -4.88
CA VAL A 557 -6.46 6.76 -4.59
C VAL A 557 -5.38 7.08 -5.61
N LEU A 558 -5.65 8.05 -6.48
CA LEU A 558 -4.71 8.49 -7.51
C LEU A 558 -3.83 9.63 -6.99
N ASP A 559 -2.55 9.34 -6.86
CA ASP A 559 -1.48 10.32 -6.68
C ASP A 559 -0.68 10.44 -8.00
N PRO A 560 -0.86 11.51 -8.79
CA PRO A 560 -0.14 11.71 -10.04
C PRO A 560 1.38 11.84 -9.90
N ALA A 561 1.89 12.12 -8.69
CA ALA A 561 3.33 12.19 -8.41
C ALA A 561 3.93 10.80 -8.11
N ASN A 562 3.09 9.84 -7.69
CA ASN A 562 3.50 8.48 -7.39
C ASN A 562 3.35 7.57 -8.62
N LYS A 563 4.48 7.10 -9.16
CA LYS A 563 4.51 6.23 -10.34
C LYS A 563 3.77 4.90 -10.14
N ASP A 564 3.76 4.34 -8.92
CA ASP A 564 3.05 3.09 -8.62
C ASP A 564 1.54 3.31 -8.58
N SER A 565 1.08 4.45 -8.03
CA SER A 565 -0.34 4.85 -8.06
C SER A 565 -0.83 5.06 -9.49
N VAL A 566 -0.07 5.79 -10.30
CA VAL A 566 -0.37 5.95 -11.74
C VAL A 566 -0.41 4.60 -12.44
N LYS A 567 0.58 3.72 -12.21
CA LYS A 567 0.62 2.37 -12.80
C LYS A 567 -0.62 1.55 -12.45
N GLN A 568 -1.07 1.61 -11.19
CA GLN A 568 -2.28 0.91 -10.74
C GLN A 568 -3.50 1.36 -11.55
N VAL A 569 -3.70 2.68 -11.70
CA VAL A 569 -4.82 3.25 -12.47
C VAL A 569 -4.73 2.83 -13.94
N ILE A 570 -3.59 3.05 -14.59
CA ILE A 570 -3.49 2.86 -16.04
C ILE A 570 -3.42 1.38 -16.43
N SER A 571 -3.29 0.45 -15.47
CA SER A 571 -3.29 -1.01 -15.72
C SER A 571 -4.71 -1.60 -15.85
N LYS A 572 -5.73 -0.73 -15.87
CA LYS A 572 -7.16 -1.07 -15.88
C LYS A 572 -7.89 -0.28 -16.94
N TRP A 573 -9.02 -0.80 -17.40
CA TRP A 573 -9.87 -0.12 -18.39
C TRP A 573 -10.81 0.89 -17.73
N ILE A 574 -11.47 0.51 -16.63
CA ILE A 574 -12.40 1.36 -15.89
C ILE A 574 -11.87 1.49 -14.46
N VAL A 575 -11.68 2.73 -13.97
CA VAL A 575 -11.17 2.96 -12.62
C VAL A 575 -12.06 3.90 -11.85
N GLU A 576 -12.46 3.48 -10.65
CA GLU A 576 -13.02 4.37 -9.64
C GLU A 576 -11.92 5.18 -8.99
N LEU A 577 -12.05 6.50 -9.03
CA LEU A 577 -11.32 7.38 -8.13
C LEU A 577 -12.00 7.37 -6.76
N GLY A 578 -11.33 6.78 -5.78
CA GLY A 578 -11.73 6.85 -4.38
C GLY A 578 -11.46 8.24 -3.78
N GLU A 579 -12.26 8.63 -2.79
CA GLU A 579 -12.00 9.79 -1.92
C GLU A 579 -11.95 11.18 -2.59
N VAL A 580 -12.68 11.40 -3.69
CA VAL A 580 -12.76 12.71 -4.36
C VAL A 580 -13.25 13.84 -3.42
N ASP A 581 -13.97 13.51 -2.35
CA ASP A 581 -14.60 14.49 -1.44
C ASP A 581 -13.75 15.09 -0.33
N ALA A 582 -12.78 14.36 0.21
CA ALA A 582 -12.36 14.66 1.58
C ALA A 582 -11.07 15.47 1.69
N THR A 583 -10.09 15.35 0.78
CA THR A 583 -8.72 15.83 1.11
C THR A 583 -7.82 16.21 -0.08
N PHE A 584 -8.36 16.60 -1.24
CA PHE A 584 -7.49 17.11 -2.30
C PHE A 584 -7.07 18.57 -2.03
N ARG A 585 -5.77 18.83 -1.94
CA ARG A 585 -5.23 20.20 -1.99
C ARG A 585 -5.43 20.74 -3.41
N ARG A 586 -5.45 22.06 -3.58
CA ARG A 586 -5.65 22.70 -4.89
C ARG A 586 -4.60 22.27 -5.93
N THR A 587 -3.37 21.98 -5.49
CA THR A 587 -2.29 21.41 -6.31
C THR A 587 -2.63 20.04 -6.87
N ASP A 588 -3.33 19.21 -6.08
CA ASP A 588 -3.62 17.82 -6.40
C ASP A 588 -4.74 17.77 -7.45
N ILE A 589 -5.72 18.68 -7.38
CA ILE A 589 -6.76 18.86 -8.40
C ILE A 589 -6.15 19.26 -9.74
N ALA A 590 -5.19 20.20 -9.75
CA ALA A 590 -4.53 20.62 -11.00
C ALA A 590 -3.73 19.47 -11.64
N ALA A 591 -3.00 18.70 -10.83
CA ALA A 591 -2.27 17.52 -11.29
C ALA A 591 -3.21 16.43 -11.83
N LEU A 592 -4.34 16.20 -11.16
CA LEU A 592 -5.38 15.27 -11.61
C LEU A 592 -6.00 15.72 -12.95
N LYS A 593 -6.34 17.01 -13.08
CA LYS A 593 -6.84 17.58 -14.35
C LYS A 593 -5.84 17.40 -15.49
N SER A 594 -4.54 17.61 -15.21
CA SER A 594 -3.46 17.34 -16.16
C SER A 594 -3.43 15.86 -16.55
N PHE A 595 -3.50 14.94 -15.57
CA PHE A 595 -3.51 13.50 -15.80
C PHE A 595 -4.70 13.02 -16.65
N ILE A 596 -5.90 13.54 -16.40
CA ILE A 596 -7.12 13.23 -17.16
C ILE A 596 -6.99 13.67 -18.64
N SER A 597 -6.23 14.74 -18.90
CA SER A 597 -6.11 15.33 -20.25
C SER A 597 -5.01 14.72 -21.12
N ARG A 598 -4.32 13.67 -20.65
CA ARG A 598 -3.25 13.00 -21.42
C ARG A 598 -3.83 11.92 -22.32
N SER A 599 -3.31 11.82 -23.54
CA SER A 599 -3.53 10.67 -24.44
C SER A 599 -2.54 9.53 -24.19
N HIS A 600 -1.45 9.79 -23.46
CA HIS A 600 -0.39 8.83 -23.19
C HIS A 600 0.08 8.88 -21.75
N ASP A 601 0.54 7.72 -21.26
CA ASP A 601 1.12 7.53 -19.96
C ASP A 601 2.62 7.24 -20.08
N GLU A 602 3.43 7.98 -19.34
CA GLU A 602 4.87 7.75 -19.24
C GLU A 602 5.15 7.07 -17.90
N ILE A 603 5.56 5.80 -17.95
CA ILE A 603 5.97 5.06 -16.76
C ILE A 603 7.29 4.33 -17.01
N ARG A 604 8.10 4.22 -15.96
CA ARG A 604 9.29 3.36 -15.96
C ARG A 604 8.89 1.99 -15.43
N ARG A 605 9.00 0.93 -16.23
CA ARG A 605 8.82 -0.44 -15.68
C ARG A 605 9.93 -0.70 -14.64
N PRO A 606 9.69 -1.50 -13.57
CA PRO A 606 10.67 -1.76 -12.51
C PRO A 606 12.05 -2.26 -12.97
N TYR A 607 12.14 -2.79 -14.19
CA TYR A 607 13.37 -3.30 -14.79
C TYR A 607 13.75 -2.61 -16.11
N ALA A 608 13.03 -1.56 -16.53
CA ALA A 608 13.34 -0.84 -17.76
C ALA A 608 14.46 0.20 -17.55
N ARG A 609 15.41 0.22 -18.49
CA ARG A 609 16.50 1.20 -18.53
C ARG A 609 16.00 2.60 -18.87
N THR A 610 14.88 2.72 -19.59
CA THR A 610 14.26 3.97 -20.03
C THR A 610 12.78 4.03 -19.64
N GLU A 611 12.21 5.24 -19.64
CA GLU A 611 10.76 5.42 -19.53
C GLU A 611 10.08 4.94 -20.81
N SER A 612 8.95 4.26 -20.64
CA SER A 612 8.13 3.76 -21.74
C SER A 612 6.86 4.59 -21.80
N ARG A 613 6.49 4.98 -23.03
CA ARG A 613 5.28 5.73 -23.33
C ARG A 613 4.20 4.74 -23.78
N TYR A 614 3.06 4.76 -23.11
CA TYR A 614 1.92 3.88 -23.40
C TYR A 614 0.71 4.71 -23.84
N ALA A 615 -0.02 4.22 -24.83
CA ALA A 615 -1.35 4.73 -25.15
C ALA A 615 -2.27 4.67 -23.92
N ARG A 616 -3.00 5.76 -23.64
CA ARG A 616 -4.02 5.79 -22.59
C ARG A 616 -5.18 4.91 -23.02
N ARG A 617 -5.49 3.90 -22.20
CA ARG A 617 -6.58 2.93 -22.41
C ARG A 617 -7.54 2.82 -21.22
N THR A 618 -7.58 3.87 -20.41
CA THR A 618 -8.31 3.92 -19.14
C THR A 618 -9.31 5.06 -19.15
N ILE A 619 -10.55 4.76 -18.80
CA ILE A 619 -11.59 5.73 -18.47
C ILE A 619 -11.79 5.78 -16.96
N LEU A 620 -12.19 6.94 -16.47
CA LEU A 620 -12.32 7.20 -15.05
C LEU A 620 -13.79 7.41 -14.68
N PHE A 621 -14.16 6.93 -13.51
CA PHE A 621 -15.40 7.31 -12.85
C PHE A 621 -15.09 7.69 -11.40
N ALA A 622 -15.97 8.47 -10.78
CA ALA A 622 -15.81 8.95 -9.42
C ALA A 622 -17.11 8.84 -8.63
N SER A 623 -16.97 8.66 -7.34
CA SER A 623 -18.06 8.65 -6.38
C SER A 623 -17.87 9.76 -5.34
N VAL A 624 -18.90 10.58 -5.17
CA VAL A 624 -18.90 11.68 -4.19
C VAL A 624 -20.18 11.67 -3.36
N ASN A 625 -20.02 11.72 -2.06
CA ASN A 625 -21.02 11.89 -1.02
C ASN A 625 -21.32 13.36 -0.72
N ASP A 626 -20.33 14.25 -0.85
CA ASP A 626 -20.53 15.69 -0.64
C ASP A 626 -21.05 16.33 -1.93
N GLU A 627 -22.19 17.01 -1.84
CA GLU A 627 -22.72 17.79 -2.97
C GLU A 627 -21.82 18.98 -3.31
N ARG A 628 -20.93 19.42 -2.42
CA ARG A 628 -20.04 20.58 -2.61
C ARG A 628 -18.57 20.22 -2.82
N PHE A 629 -18.30 19.16 -3.58
CA PHE A 629 -16.97 18.62 -3.77
C PHE A 629 -16.08 19.42 -4.76
N LEU A 630 -16.66 20.29 -5.61
CA LEU A 630 -15.91 21.02 -6.63
C LEU A 630 -15.23 22.28 -6.08
N ARG A 631 -14.15 22.10 -5.32
CA ARG A 631 -13.44 23.18 -4.61
C ARG A 631 -12.65 24.17 -5.47
N ASP A 632 -12.49 23.92 -6.76
CA ASP A 632 -11.75 24.81 -7.67
C ASP A 632 -12.71 25.62 -8.53
N ALA A 633 -12.60 26.95 -8.50
CA ALA A 633 -13.50 27.86 -9.22
C ALA A 633 -13.30 27.86 -10.75
N THR A 634 -12.28 27.16 -11.27
CA THR A 634 -11.97 27.10 -12.70
C THR A 634 -11.74 25.67 -13.19
N GLY A 635 -12.28 25.33 -14.37
CA GLY A 635 -11.95 24.09 -15.07
C GLY A 635 -12.61 22.82 -14.52
N ASN A 636 -13.86 22.88 -14.08
CA ASN A 636 -14.65 21.74 -13.61
C ASN A 636 -15.28 20.91 -14.75
N THR A 637 -15.06 21.29 -16.00
CA THR A 637 -15.54 20.62 -17.22
C THR A 637 -15.13 19.14 -17.37
N ARG A 638 -14.17 18.67 -16.58
CA ARG A 638 -13.72 17.26 -16.55
C ARG A 638 -14.59 16.39 -15.64
N TRP A 639 -15.41 16.98 -14.77
CA TRP A 639 -16.31 16.27 -13.87
C TRP A 639 -17.69 16.23 -14.50
N TRP A 640 -18.11 15.05 -14.92
CA TRP A 640 -19.42 14.82 -15.55
C TRP A 640 -20.39 14.38 -14.47
N THR A 641 -20.96 15.35 -13.77
CA THR A 641 -21.77 15.15 -12.57
C THR A 641 -23.16 14.63 -12.89
N VAL A 642 -23.58 13.62 -12.14
CA VAL A 642 -24.92 13.03 -12.19
C VAL A 642 -25.42 12.81 -10.76
N HIS A 643 -26.59 13.37 -10.44
CA HIS A 643 -27.23 13.24 -9.14
C HIS A 643 -28.02 11.94 -9.04
N ALA A 644 -27.37 10.88 -8.57
CA ALA A 644 -28.01 9.59 -8.40
C ALA A 644 -28.77 9.51 -7.06
N VAL A 645 -30.04 9.11 -7.10
CA VAL A 645 -30.82 8.78 -5.89
C VAL A 645 -31.02 7.28 -5.68
N ALA A 646 -30.83 6.49 -6.75
CA ALA A 646 -30.74 5.05 -6.69
C ALA A 646 -29.86 4.51 -7.82
N LEU A 647 -29.21 3.38 -7.57
CA LEU A 647 -28.44 2.64 -8.56
C LEU A 647 -29.00 1.22 -8.72
N GLY A 648 -29.28 0.86 -9.97
CA GLY A 648 -29.67 -0.48 -10.37
C GLY A 648 -28.48 -1.43 -10.54
N GLU A 649 -28.73 -2.55 -11.21
CA GLU A 649 -27.75 -3.63 -11.40
C GLU A 649 -27.44 -3.81 -12.89
N PRO A 650 -26.33 -3.23 -13.40
CA PRO A 650 -25.91 -3.43 -14.79
C PRO A 650 -25.77 -4.91 -15.18
N ALA A 651 -25.46 -5.80 -14.23
CA ALA A 651 -25.34 -7.24 -14.50
C ALA A 651 -26.67 -7.90 -14.93
N ARG A 652 -27.82 -7.25 -14.75
CA ARG A 652 -29.11 -7.73 -15.28
C ARG A 652 -29.27 -7.45 -16.77
N ILE A 653 -28.39 -6.62 -17.33
CA ILE A 653 -28.33 -6.27 -18.75
C ILE A 653 -27.19 -7.07 -19.36
N ASP A 654 -27.34 -7.48 -20.61
CA ASP A 654 -26.22 -8.03 -21.36
C ASP A 654 -25.21 -6.91 -21.64
N MET A 655 -24.26 -6.72 -20.71
CA MET A 655 -23.28 -5.66 -20.78
C MET A 655 -22.37 -5.79 -21.99
N GLN A 656 -22.10 -7.01 -22.48
CA GLN A 656 -21.33 -7.17 -23.70
C GLN A 656 -22.08 -6.57 -24.90
N GLN A 657 -23.41 -6.73 -24.97
CA GLN A 657 -24.21 -6.09 -26.02
C GLN A 657 -24.32 -4.56 -25.85
N VAL A 658 -24.34 -4.04 -24.62
CA VAL A 658 -24.28 -2.58 -24.37
C VAL A 658 -22.97 -1.99 -24.93
N TRP A 659 -21.83 -2.65 -24.67
CA TRP A 659 -20.56 -2.18 -25.22
C TRP A 659 -20.43 -2.42 -26.73
N ALA A 660 -21.03 -3.48 -27.27
CA ALA A 660 -21.08 -3.72 -28.71
C ALA A 660 -21.92 -2.63 -29.44
N GLU A 661 -23.03 -2.20 -28.83
CA GLU A 661 -23.82 -1.07 -29.30
C GLU A 661 -23.01 0.23 -29.25
N ALA A 662 -22.34 0.52 -28.13
CA ALA A 662 -21.44 1.68 -28.01
C ALA A 662 -20.31 1.65 -29.06
N HIS A 663 -19.81 0.46 -29.40
CA HIS A 663 -18.82 0.28 -30.45
C HIS A 663 -19.39 0.53 -31.85
N ALA A 664 -20.62 0.11 -32.13
CA ALA A 664 -21.30 0.45 -33.38
C ALA A 664 -21.47 1.98 -33.53
N LEU A 665 -21.82 2.68 -32.45
CA LEU A 665 -21.92 4.15 -32.43
C LEU A 665 -20.57 4.81 -32.71
N TYR A 666 -19.50 4.34 -32.05
CA TYR A 666 -18.13 4.78 -32.32
C TYR A 666 -17.74 4.58 -33.80
N CYS A 667 -18.00 3.40 -34.36
CA CYS A 667 -17.73 3.11 -35.77
C CYS A 667 -18.56 3.96 -36.74
N SER A 668 -19.76 4.42 -36.33
CA SER A 668 -20.58 5.34 -37.13
C SER A 668 -20.09 6.80 -37.08
N GLY A 669 -19.03 7.08 -36.31
CA GLY A 669 -18.43 8.40 -36.17
C GLY A 669 -19.01 9.23 -35.03
N GLU A 670 -19.83 8.64 -34.16
CA GLU A 670 -20.30 9.35 -32.98
C GLU A 670 -19.15 9.63 -32.01
N THR A 671 -19.03 10.89 -31.57
CA THR A 671 -17.90 11.33 -30.77
C THR A 671 -18.11 11.01 -29.28
N TRP A 672 -17.00 10.87 -28.53
CA TRP A 672 -17.02 10.80 -27.05
C TRP A 672 -16.78 12.16 -26.38
N HIS A 673 -16.69 13.23 -27.17
CA HIS A 673 -16.51 14.59 -26.68
C HIS A 673 -17.87 15.26 -26.51
N LEU A 674 -18.02 16.03 -25.43
CA LEU A 674 -19.19 16.88 -25.28
C LEU A 674 -19.16 18.00 -26.33
N SER A 675 -20.30 18.25 -26.96
CA SER A 675 -20.51 19.46 -27.76
C SER A 675 -20.43 20.72 -26.90
N ALA A 676 -20.36 21.91 -27.51
CA ALA A 676 -20.38 23.17 -26.77
C ALA A 676 -21.64 23.30 -25.89
N GLU A 677 -22.80 22.94 -26.44
CA GLU A 677 -24.08 22.96 -25.71
C GLU A 677 -24.13 21.94 -24.57
N GLU A 678 -23.64 20.72 -24.80
CA GLU A 678 -23.54 19.67 -23.78
C GLU A 678 -22.60 20.10 -22.64
N LEU A 679 -21.52 20.81 -22.98
CA LEU A 679 -20.56 21.35 -22.02
C LEU A 679 -21.15 22.52 -21.20
N ASP A 680 -21.95 23.38 -21.81
CA ASP A 680 -22.62 24.49 -21.13
C ASP A 680 -23.67 23.97 -20.13
N ALA A 681 -24.47 22.97 -20.52
CA ALA A 681 -25.41 22.30 -19.61
C ALA A 681 -24.71 21.62 -18.43
N LEU A 682 -23.57 20.95 -18.70
CA LEU A 682 -22.74 20.38 -17.64
C LEU A 682 -22.18 21.46 -16.70
N ASN A 683 -21.68 22.58 -17.23
CA ASN A 683 -21.14 23.66 -16.41
C ASN A 683 -22.21 24.33 -15.54
N ALA A 684 -23.43 24.46 -16.06
CA ALA A 684 -24.56 24.94 -15.27
C ALA A 684 -24.81 24.02 -14.06
N THR A 685 -24.86 22.71 -14.27
CA THR A 685 -25.03 21.71 -13.20
C THR A 685 -23.84 21.72 -12.21
N ASN A 686 -22.60 21.76 -12.72
CA ASN A 686 -21.40 21.80 -11.89
C ASN A 686 -21.33 23.04 -10.98
N SER A 687 -21.91 24.16 -11.40
CA SER A 687 -21.92 25.38 -10.57
C SER A 687 -22.70 25.22 -9.27
N GLU A 688 -23.67 24.29 -9.22
CA GLU A 688 -24.43 23.95 -8.01
C GLU A 688 -23.59 23.19 -6.98
N HIS A 689 -22.48 22.58 -7.42
CA HIS A 689 -21.57 21.78 -6.61
C HIS A 689 -20.31 22.52 -6.14
N GLU A 690 -20.18 23.81 -6.47
CA GLU A 690 -19.09 24.65 -5.97
C GLU A 690 -19.35 24.98 -4.48
N PRO A 691 -18.35 24.91 -3.59
CA PRO A 691 -18.54 25.31 -2.21
C PRO A 691 -18.90 26.79 -2.13
N ILE A 692 -19.90 27.11 -1.30
CA ILE A 692 -20.25 28.50 -1.00
C ILE A 692 -19.06 29.13 -0.30
N SER A 693 -18.50 30.17 -0.91
CA SER A 693 -17.43 30.96 -0.29
C SER A 693 -17.96 31.64 0.98
N PRO A 694 -17.27 31.53 2.13
CA PRO A 694 -17.65 32.26 3.34
C PRO A 694 -17.72 33.77 3.10
N ILE A 695 -16.84 34.30 2.24
CA ILE A 695 -16.82 35.71 1.85
C ILE A 695 -18.03 36.04 0.98
N ALA A 696 -18.37 35.17 0.03
CA ALA A 696 -19.56 35.32 -0.79
C ALA A 696 -20.84 35.38 0.06
N GLU A 697 -20.96 34.51 1.07
CA GLU A 697 -22.10 34.50 1.98
C GLU A 697 -22.18 35.78 2.82
N LEU A 698 -21.03 36.24 3.34
CA LEU A 698 -20.95 37.50 4.07
C LEU A 698 -21.32 38.69 3.19
N ILE A 699 -20.91 38.70 1.92
CA ILE A 699 -21.29 39.71 0.92
C ILE A 699 -22.80 39.71 0.65
N ASP A 700 -23.39 38.53 0.43
CA ASP A 700 -24.83 38.40 0.16
C ASP A 700 -25.71 38.76 1.36
N ARG A 701 -25.17 38.56 2.57
CA ARG A 701 -25.84 38.93 3.82
C ARG A 701 -25.73 40.43 4.11
N HIS A 702 -24.58 41.03 3.84
CA HIS A 702 -24.25 42.39 4.22
C HIS A 702 -24.83 43.46 3.29
N PHE A 703 -24.86 43.19 1.98
CA PHE A 703 -25.34 44.15 0.98
C PHE A 703 -26.77 43.85 0.54
N ASP A 704 -27.54 44.90 0.22
CA ASP A 704 -28.93 44.76 -0.23
C ASP A 704 -29.04 44.58 -1.74
N TRP A 705 -28.83 43.34 -2.18
CA TRP A 705 -28.93 42.94 -3.58
C TRP A 705 -30.36 42.96 -4.15
N SER A 706 -31.38 43.26 -3.34
CA SER A 706 -32.76 43.43 -3.83
C SER A 706 -32.98 44.77 -4.55
N LEU A 707 -32.09 45.74 -4.35
CA LEU A 707 -32.12 47.02 -5.03
C LEU A 707 -31.72 46.85 -6.51
N PRO A 708 -32.49 47.40 -7.47
CA PRO A 708 -32.09 47.40 -8.88
C PRO A 708 -30.73 48.09 -9.07
N ALA A 709 -29.94 47.62 -10.03
CA ALA A 709 -28.56 48.08 -10.24
C ALA A 709 -28.40 49.59 -10.51
N GLU A 710 -29.47 50.25 -11.00
CA GLU A 710 -29.53 51.70 -11.20
C GLU A 710 -29.58 52.51 -9.88
N HIS A 711 -29.95 51.86 -8.77
CA HIS A 711 -29.98 52.46 -7.43
C HIS A 711 -28.70 52.20 -6.62
N TRP A 712 -27.73 51.47 -7.17
CA TRP A 712 -26.45 51.25 -6.50
C TRP A 712 -25.60 52.53 -6.59
N SER A 713 -25.23 53.09 -5.44
CA SER A 713 -24.51 54.37 -5.35
C SER A 713 -23.14 54.26 -4.69
N ALA A 714 -22.90 53.18 -3.93
CA ALA A 714 -21.70 53.03 -3.14
C ALA A 714 -20.57 52.44 -3.97
N HIS A 715 -19.39 53.07 -3.92
CA HIS A 715 -18.20 52.60 -4.62
C HIS A 715 -17.23 51.99 -3.61
N TYR A 716 -16.91 50.70 -3.78
CA TYR A 716 -15.95 49.99 -2.93
C TYR A 716 -14.75 49.54 -3.76
N ARG A 717 -13.54 49.64 -3.21
CA ARG A 717 -12.38 48.86 -3.65
C ARG A 717 -12.59 47.41 -3.24
N ALA A 718 -11.97 46.46 -3.96
CA ALA A 718 -12.04 45.04 -3.62
C ALA A 718 -11.66 44.75 -2.15
N THR A 719 -10.65 45.46 -1.62
CA THR A 719 -10.26 45.37 -0.20
C THR A 719 -11.32 45.89 0.74
N GLU A 720 -12.01 46.97 0.38
CA GLU A 720 -13.06 47.60 1.18
C GLU A 720 -14.33 46.74 1.21
N ILE A 721 -14.61 45.98 0.14
CA ILE A 721 -15.70 44.97 0.14
C ILE A 721 -15.44 43.95 1.24
N VAL A 722 -14.22 43.39 1.30
CA VAL A 722 -13.86 42.36 2.27
C VAL A 722 -13.86 42.89 3.71
N ILE A 723 -13.36 44.11 3.91
CA ILE A 723 -13.41 44.78 5.22
C ILE A 723 -14.85 45.06 5.65
N ALA A 724 -15.69 45.54 4.72
CA ALA A 724 -17.08 45.88 5.02
C ALA A 724 -17.88 44.69 5.56
N VAL A 725 -17.54 43.48 5.12
CA VAL A 725 -18.24 42.25 5.53
C VAL A 725 -17.63 41.57 6.77
N GLY A 726 -16.71 42.24 7.48
CA GLY A 726 -16.21 41.83 8.80
C GLY A 726 -14.85 41.16 8.83
N ILE A 727 -14.03 41.28 7.78
CA ILE A 727 -12.66 40.76 7.75
C ILE A 727 -11.66 41.92 7.83
N ASP A 728 -11.16 42.20 9.03
CA ASP A 728 -10.34 43.40 9.33
C ASP A 728 -8.99 43.45 8.61
N LYS A 729 -8.39 42.27 8.34
CA LYS A 729 -7.06 42.14 7.71
C LYS A 729 -7.13 41.22 6.49
N PRO A 730 -7.71 41.72 5.37
CA PRO A 730 -7.93 40.90 4.19
C PRO A 730 -6.61 40.52 3.51
N ASN A 731 -6.43 39.24 3.23
CA ASN A 731 -5.31 38.76 2.42
C ASN A 731 -5.63 38.87 0.91
N ARG A 732 -4.59 38.79 0.07
CA ARG A 732 -4.73 38.97 -1.39
C ARG A 732 -5.68 37.97 -2.05
N ARG A 733 -5.85 36.76 -1.47
CA ARG A 733 -6.78 35.74 -1.97
C ARG A 733 -8.22 36.18 -1.72
N GLU A 734 -8.54 36.60 -0.50
CA GLU A 734 -9.87 37.06 -0.09
C GLU A 734 -10.35 38.25 -0.91
N VAL A 735 -9.45 39.20 -1.18
CA VAL A 735 -9.70 40.37 -2.03
C VAL A 735 -10.05 39.98 -3.46
N ASN A 736 -9.26 39.08 -4.05
CA ASN A 736 -9.49 38.60 -5.41
C ASN A 736 -10.80 37.80 -5.52
N GLU A 737 -11.10 37.00 -4.51
CA GLU A 737 -12.30 36.17 -4.42
C GLU A 737 -13.56 37.03 -4.33
N ALA A 738 -13.60 38.02 -3.43
CA ALA A 738 -14.71 38.97 -3.33
C ALA A 738 -14.93 39.74 -4.64
N ALA A 739 -13.86 40.24 -5.25
CA ALA A 739 -13.93 40.98 -6.51
C ALA A 739 -14.47 40.12 -7.67
N ALA A 740 -14.07 38.85 -7.75
CA ALA A 740 -14.57 37.92 -8.77
C ALA A 740 -16.03 37.55 -8.50
N TYR A 741 -16.39 37.32 -7.24
CA TYR A 741 -17.74 36.92 -6.83
C TYR A 741 -18.79 37.96 -7.23
N VAL A 742 -18.60 39.22 -6.85
CA VAL A 742 -19.60 40.29 -7.09
C VAL A 742 -19.82 40.56 -8.58
N VAL A 743 -18.81 40.36 -9.42
CA VAL A 743 -18.96 40.48 -10.87
C VAL A 743 -19.67 39.25 -11.44
N LYS A 744 -19.26 38.03 -11.07
CA LYS A 744 -19.83 36.78 -11.60
C LYS A 744 -21.29 36.60 -11.19
N ARG A 745 -21.62 36.84 -9.91
CA ARG A 745 -22.94 36.54 -9.32
C ARG A 745 -23.97 37.65 -9.56
N HIS A 746 -23.55 38.91 -9.41
CA HIS A 746 -24.44 40.08 -9.38
C HIS A 746 -24.22 41.04 -10.56
N GLY A 747 -23.30 40.75 -11.48
CA GLY A 747 -23.07 41.58 -12.66
C GLY A 747 -22.51 42.98 -12.33
N VAL A 748 -21.81 43.12 -11.20
CA VAL A 748 -21.32 44.42 -10.71
C VAL A 748 -20.41 45.11 -11.73
N ARG A 749 -20.75 46.36 -12.05
CA ARG A 749 -19.96 47.22 -12.95
C ARG A 749 -18.75 47.79 -12.21
N THR A 750 -17.63 47.89 -12.92
CA THR A 750 -16.38 48.45 -12.38
C THR A 750 -16.03 49.78 -13.04
N ARG A 751 -15.52 50.73 -12.26
CA ARG A 751 -15.04 52.03 -12.74
C ARG A 751 -13.61 52.28 -12.24
N VAL A 752 -12.83 53.06 -12.99
CA VAL A 752 -11.51 53.54 -12.56
C VAL A 752 -11.66 54.97 -12.05
N VAL A 753 -11.18 55.27 -10.85
CA VAL A 753 -11.36 56.56 -10.16
C VAL A 753 -10.03 57.06 -9.58
N GLY A 754 -9.82 58.39 -9.62
CA GLY A 754 -8.68 59.08 -9.01
C GLY A 754 -7.40 59.13 -9.88
N LYS A 755 -6.43 59.95 -9.46
CA LYS A 755 -5.12 60.13 -10.14
C LYS A 755 -4.28 58.84 -10.19
N GLU A 756 -4.46 57.95 -9.21
CA GLU A 756 -3.76 56.66 -9.10
C GLU A 756 -4.44 55.51 -9.88
N ARG A 757 -5.51 55.79 -10.65
CA ARG A 757 -6.26 54.81 -11.44
C ARG A 757 -6.73 53.59 -10.64
N ALA A 758 -7.30 53.82 -9.46
CA ALA A 758 -7.85 52.75 -8.63
C ALA A 758 -9.15 52.18 -9.21
N LYS A 759 -9.25 50.85 -9.28
CA LYS A 759 -10.47 50.14 -9.71
C LYS A 759 -11.45 50.03 -8.54
N VAL A 760 -12.70 50.43 -8.75
CA VAL A 760 -13.81 50.36 -7.78
C VAL A 760 -15.02 49.65 -8.38
N TRP A 761 -15.80 49.00 -7.52
CA TRP A 761 -17.00 48.23 -7.81
C TRP A 761 -18.22 49.00 -7.29
N LEU A 762 -19.24 49.15 -8.14
CA LEU A 762 -20.49 49.81 -7.78
C LEU A 762 -21.42 48.81 -7.07
N MET A 763 -21.70 49.03 -5.79
CA MET A 763 -22.38 48.09 -4.90
C MET A 763 -23.67 48.71 -4.33
N PRO A 764 -24.68 47.90 -3.96
CA PRO A 764 -25.84 48.38 -3.23
C PRO A 764 -25.48 48.85 -1.82
N GLU A 765 -26.42 49.52 -1.15
CA GLU A 765 -26.27 49.88 0.26
C GLU A 765 -26.25 48.64 1.17
N ARG A 766 -25.80 48.83 2.42
CA ARG A 766 -25.82 47.77 3.43
C ARG A 766 -27.26 47.43 3.81
N ARG A 767 -27.57 46.14 4.00
CA ARG A 767 -28.85 45.71 4.57
C ARG A 767 -29.00 46.29 5.96
N ARG A 768 -30.05 47.09 6.18
CA ARG A 768 -30.42 47.53 7.53
C ARG A 768 -30.97 46.33 8.30
N THR A 769 -30.19 45.78 9.22
CA THR A 769 -30.68 44.79 10.19
C THR A 769 -31.26 45.53 11.40
N LEU A 770 -32.43 45.08 11.87
CA LEU A 770 -33.27 45.71 12.89
C LEU A 770 -32.73 45.62 14.35
N ALA A 771 -31.41 45.67 14.56
CA ALA A 771 -30.79 45.45 15.87
C ALA A 771 -29.71 46.48 16.25
N GLU A 772 -29.91 47.75 15.89
CA GLU A 772 -29.16 48.87 16.51
C GLU A 772 -30.03 49.52 17.60
N HIS A 773 -30.23 48.82 18.72
CA HIS A 773 -30.67 49.46 19.96
C HIS A 773 -29.78 49.03 21.13
N ALA A 774 -29.08 50.02 21.66
CA ALA A 774 -28.49 50.11 23.00
C ALA A 774 -27.35 49.14 23.37
N ALA A 775 -26.13 49.46 22.93
CA ALA A 775 -24.94 49.18 23.73
C ALA A 775 -24.79 50.28 24.79
N GLY A 776 -25.27 50.02 26.01
CA GLY A 776 -24.83 50.72 27.21
C GLY A 776 -23.46 50.20 27.65
N PRO A 777 -22.63 51.01 28.34
CA PRO A 777 -21.24 50.64 28.58
C PRO A 777 -21.14 49.74 29.81
N PHE A 778 -20.80 48.46 29.62
CA PHE A 778 -20.08 47.62 30.59
C PHE A 778 -19.30 46.52 29.87
#